data_AF-A0A2V1EA44-F1
#
_entry.id   AF-A0A2V1EA44-F1
#
_cell.length_a   1.000
_cell.length_b   1.000
_cell.length_c   1.000
_cell.angle_alpha   90.00
_cell.angle_beta   90.00
_cell.angle_gamma   90.00
#
_symmetry.space_group_name_H-M   'P 1'
#
loop_
_entity.id
_entity.type
_entity.pdbx_description
1 polymer ?
#
loop_
_entity_poly.entity_id
_entity_poly.type
_entity_poly.pdbx_seq_one_letter_code
_entity_poly.pdbx_strand_id
1 'polypeptide(L)'
;MTEVIAPRANGSASTTAQSGLQRQPSFSSFPSSRSPSAVSMRNETRKARSPQPPMVLEDDDSIESSADSSPYPAYPRKTLLRSQYPANSVENHVEYILVASFDIDRGPVLEHQYPGAISGDETMLAELMLPDQAEKRSQDWTTFFLHKDTSAEEEEKEARRERRRKRRRRKEGEQDGDDSAAGAEEDDTEGDLDSESEDEMGPDGPPLVYVLNLVNTVLDDTQRRGAVVKSMAICTRHSFLHIYKPLLLLALQEYFKAPTVETLETFYNALNAMDLSLLPKLSPLETFVLQATDAKDMFVEKFEQMIRQRKVQDAERLSVPSTDSPSSGPKKKTYAVPRDTHEFESKVLYKGVPVPIKVPTALSAETVGDFSLIKLIQTFSAPHATQPQPFALHPHLTTSGAYTHPVIVLVNALLTQKRIMFIGYQIPSSEVAQAVLAACALASGGLLRGFVRHAFPYTDLSKVNDLLKVPGFIAGVTNPAFSYKPEWWDLLCDLSSGRMKISNKIENAQVTDGQMFFQSQGIPVGLYQAGPDSKGAVDPTGDTQFMEHLNLSIANRHGENAIRAKWRSWVLKFSRIAAAFEETVYGASALYIGSHETDVGAYGVQGHGYVWPDEATKLRELAANAHRIEGWRSTRSYFSFIQDLAWHWEKRPVRGIDLHHQHDKLRCLKLTQEQSAAIYLALARCVEEAGVPTSTTSTSSVDLPNQASNSLTIANDPDRQPGEHLQYETILQLLCVIPETNSGLFYLSLGLFHPRQDVRIAVVKLLERIMEHAAGRHFWSSLGRFAKLAFFRVKREEVAKQKDEK
;
A
#
# COMPACT_ATOMS: atom_id res chain seq x y z
N MET A 1 60.44 29.00 -8.25
CA MET A 1 60.77 30.33 -8.80
C MET A 1 60.53 30.31 -10.30
N THR A 2 60.36 31.49 -10.91
CA THR A 2 60.39 31.78 -12.37
C THR A 2 59.43 31.00 -13.28
N GLU A 3 58.41 31.73 -13.76
CA GLU A 3 57.59 31.41 -14.94
C GLU A 3 58.39 31.61 -16.24
N VAL A 4 57.96 30.99 -17.35
CA VAL A 4 58.17 31.55 -18.71
C VAL A 4 56.95 31.30 -19.61
N ILE A 5 56.11 32.33 -19.72
CA ILE A 5 55.54 32.94 -20.93
C ILE A 5 55.36 32.07 -22.21
N ALA A 6 54.15 32.11 -22.78
CA ALA A 6 53.82 31.61 -24.11
C ALA A 6 53.84 32.71 -25.21
N PRO A 7 53.85 32.33 -26.51
CA PRO A 7 53.32 33.19 -27.57
C PRO A 7 52.22 32.52 -28.44
N ARG A 8 51.36 33.35 -29.03
CA ARG A 8 50.43 33.00 -30.14
C ARG A 8 51.05 33.38 -31.48
N ALA A 9 50.62 32.74 -32.58
CA ALA A 9 50.12 33.42 -33.80
C ALA A 9 49.72 32.44 -34.92
N ASN A 10 48.63 32.79 -35.63
CA ASN A 10 48.24 32.46 -37.02
C ASN A 10 48.14 30.97 -37.46
N GLY A 11 47.28 30.59 -38.41
CA GLY A 11 46.17 31.32 -39.04
C GLY A 11 46.17 31.29 -40.58
N SER A 12 45.40 30.38 -41.17
CA SER A 12 44.93 30.43 -42.56
C SER A 12 43.73 29.49 -42.75
N ALA A 13 42.94 29.69 -43.81
CA ALA A 13 41.73 28.92 -44.09
C ALA A 13 41.60 28.61 -45.59
N SER A 14 40.85 27.57 -45.93
CA SER A 14 40.42 27.25 -47.30
C SER A 14 39.00 26.66 -47.31
N THR A 15 38.29 26.80 -48.43
CA THR A 15 36.83 26.65 -48.51
C THR A 15 36.38 25.83 -49.72
N THR A 16 35.49 24.85 -49.51
CA THR A 16 34.51 24.28 -50.48
C THR A 16 33.68 23.19 -49.79
N ALA A 17 32.49 22.77 -50.25
CA ALA A 17 31.32 23.50 -50.78
C ALA A 17 30.11 22.53 -50.89
N GLN A 18 28.89 22.99 -50.58
CA GLN A 18 27.58 22.37 -50.97
C GLN A 18 27.25 20.97 -50.37
N SER A 19 26.00 20.51 -50.25
CA SER A 19 24.65 21.11 -50.42
C SER A 19 23.56 20.30 -49.66
N GLY A 20 22.35 20.86 -49.52
CA GLY A 20 21.10 20.06 -49.51
C GLY A 20 20.48 19.67 -48.16
N LEU A 21 19.61 20.53 -47.60
CA LEU A 21 18.56 20.13 -46.64
C LEU A 21 17.26 20.88 -46.96
N GLN A 22 16.11 20.18 -46.89
CA GLN A 22 14.79 20.74 -47.19
C GLN A 22 13.82 20.57 -45.99
N ARG A 23 12.95 21.57 -45.81
CA ARG A 23 12.17 21.85 -44.59
C ARG A 23 10.99 20.90 -44.36
N GLN A 24 10.53 20.77 -43.11
CA GLN A 24 9.29 21.44 -42.63
C GLN A 24 9.26 21.51 -41.07
N PRO A 25 8.35 22.28 -40.41
CA PRO A 25 8.81 23.21 -39.37
C PRO A 25 8.27 22.96 -37.95
N SER A 26 9.00 23.51 -36.97
CA SER A 26 8.50 23.84 -35.63
C SER A 26 8.13 25.33 -35.55
N PHE A 27 7.15 25.68 -34.71
CA PHE A 27 6.73 27.07 -34.47
C PHE A 27 6.65 27.40 -32.97
N SER A 28 7.51 28.29 -32.48
CA SER A 28 7.42 28.86 -31.13
C SER A 28 8.29 30.12 -30.99
N SER A 29 7.69 31.33 -30.96
CA SER A 29 8.39 32.55 -30.52
C SER A 29 7.49 33.78 -30.33
N PHE A 30 7.20 34.14 -29.06
CA PHE A 30 7.27 35.52 -28.49
C PHE A 30 6.43 36.68 -29.13
N PRO A 31 6.40 37.92 -28.57
CA PRO A 31 7.09 38.48 -27.39
C PRO A 31 6.19 39.20 -26.34
N SER A 32 6.83 39.86 -25.36
CA SER A 32 6.24 40.54 -24.19
C SER A 32 6.33 42.08 -24.27
N SER A 33 5.52 42.82 -23.52
CA SER A 33 5.65 44.30 -23.38
C SER A 33 5.15 44.88 -22.03
N ARG A 34 5.36 46.19 -21.84
CA ARG A 34 5.17 47.07 -20.64
C ARG A 34 4.90 48.51 -21.15
N SER A 35 4.42 49.52 -20.40
CA SER A 35 4.03 49.77 -18.99
C SER A 35 3.05 51.00 -18.99
N PRO A 36 2.83 51.89 -17.97
CA PRO A 36 3.45 52.11 -16.64
C PRO A 36 2.44 52.26 -15.46
N SER A 37 2.38 53.42 -14.78
CA SER A 37 1.82 53.64 -13.43
C SER A 37 1.04 54.97 -13.28
N ALA A 38 0.29 55.11 -12.18
CA ALA A 38 -0.11 56.40 -11.56
C ALA A 38 -0.18 56.26 -10.02
N VAL A 39 -0.25 57.36 -9.26
CA VAL A 39 0.10 57.44 -7.80
C VAL A 39 -0.81 58.42 -7.04
N SER A 40 -1.20 58.15 -5.76
CA SER A 40 -1.17 59.14 -4.63
C SER A 40 -1.66 58.65 -3.24
N MET A 41 -0.78 58.75 -2.25
CA MET A 41 -0.89 59.14 -0.81
C MET A 41 -2.22 59.32 -0.01
N ARG A 42 -2.15 58.93 1.29
CA ARG A 42 -2.35 59.74 2.55
C ARG A 42 -3.49 59.44 3.58
N ASN A 43 -3.04 59.23 4.84
CA ASN A 43 -3.55 59.52 6.20
C ASN A 43 -5.04 59.41 6.68
N GLU A 44 -5.19 58.63 7.77
CA GLU A 44 -5.80 58.94 9.09
C GLU A 44 -7.33 59.20 9.34
N THR A 45 -7.89 58.30 10.16
CA THR A 45 -8.86 58.49 11.29
C THR A 45 -10.17 59.29 11.10
N ARG A 46 -11.32 58.59 11.19
CA ARG A 46 -12.31 58.68 12.32
C ARG A 46 -13.51 57.71 12.13
N LYS A 47 -14.34 57.56 13.18
CA LYS A 47 -15.53 56.68 13.25
C LYS A 47 -16.78 57.31 12.61
N ALA A 48 -17.69 56.51 12.04
CA ALA A 48 -19.14 56.48 12.44
C ALA A 48 -20.03 55.47 11.67
N ARG A 49 -20.84 54.72 12.45
CA ARG A 49 -22.18 54.12 12.18
C ARG A 49 -22.49 53.19 10.98
N SER A 50 -23.45 52.30 11.24
CA SER A 50 -24.08 51.30 10.36
C SER A 50 -25.44 51.79 9.81
N PRO A 51 -26.11 50.98 8.97
CA PRO A 51 -27.26 50.23 9.49
C PRO A 51 -27.34 48.74 9.06
N GLN A 52 -28.07 47.91 9.83
CA GLN A 52 -28.60 46.60 9.41
C GLN A 52 -30.04 46.77 8.85
N PRO A 53 -30.58 45.78 8.13
CA PRO A 53 -31.55 44.84 8.75
C PRO A 53 -31.50 43.41 8.14
N PRO A 54 -32.36 42.47 8.56
CA PRO A 54 -32.70 42.09 9.95
C PRO A 54 -32.39 40.58 10.19
N MET A 55 -32.53 40.11 11.44
CA MET A 55 -32.52 38.68 11.79
C MET A 55 -33.96 38.13 11.87
N VAL A 56 -34.11 36.82 11.70
CA VAL A 56 -35.27 36.03 12.14
C VAL A 56 -34.73 34.93 13.06
N LEU A 57 -35.48 34.57 14.10
CA LEU A 57 -35.05 33.61 15.12
C LEU A 57 -35.19 32.16 14.62
N GLU A 58 -34.35 31.29 15.16
CA GLU A 58 -34.64 29.87 15.31
C GLU A 58 -35.20 29.72 16.73
N ASP A 59 -36.48 29.32 16.86
CA ASP A 59 -37.12 29.05 18.16
C ASP A 59 -36.98 27.56 18.54
N ASP A 60 -37.14 27.27 19.84
CA ASP A 60 -37.23 25.91 20.37
C ASP A 60 -38.35 25.11 19.69
N ASP A 61 -38.13 23.80 19.51
CA ASP A 61 -39.23 22.84 19.40
C ASP A 61 -39.03 21.75 20.45
N SER A 62 -39.99 21.65 21.37
CA SER A 62 -39.83 20.93 22.65
C SER A 62 -40.65 19.65 22.69
N ILE A 63 -40.17 18.67 23.46
CA ILE A 63 -40.77 17.33 23.49
C ILE A 63 -42.12 17.37 24.21
N GLU A 64 -43.22 17.31 23.46
CA GLU A 64 -44.51 16.85 23.99
C GLU A 64 -44.66 15.34 23.82
N SER A 65 -45.13 14.68 24.88
CA SER A 65 -45.32 13.24 24.94
C SER A 65 -46.76 12.86 24.56
N SER A 66 -46.91 12.09 23.48
CA SER A 66 -48.11 11.29 23.24
C SER A 66 -47.73 9.82 23.11
N ALA A 67 -48.31 8.99 23.97
CA ALA A 67 -48.11 7.54 23.94
C ALA A 67 -49.17 6.92 23.04
N ASP A 68 -48.75 6.24 21.98
CA ASP A 68 -49.57 5.26 21.28
C ASP A 68 -48.74 4.00 20.98
N SER A 69 -49.39 2.84 21.01
CA SER A 69 -48.75 1.53 21.07
C SER A 69 -49.08 0.71 19.82
N SER A 70 -48.08 0.45 18.98
CA SER A 70 -48.21 -0.44 17.82
C SER A 70 -46.85 -1.05 17.42
N PRO A 71 -46.84 -2.25 16.81
CA PRO A 71 -45.62 -3.03 16.62
C PRO A 71 -44.73 -2.50 15.48
N TYR A 72 -43.42 -2.53 15.70
CA TYR A 72 -42.43 -2.13 14.71
C TYR A 72 -42.45 -3.03 13.45
N PRO A 73 -42.53 -2.47 12.23
CA PRO A 73 -42.04 -3.16 11.06
C PRO A 73 -40.51 -3.28 11.17
N ALA A 74 -39.96 -4.45 10.85
CA ALA A 74 -38.53 -4.67 10.86
C ALA A 74 -37.86 -3.90 9.71
N TYR A 75 -37.37 -2.69 9.99
CA TYR A 75 -36.49 -1.96 9.07
C TYR A 75 -35.26 -2.83 8.76
N PRO A 76 -34.85 -2.96 7.48
CA PRO A 76 -33.62 -3.65 7.15
C PRO A 76 -32.45 -2.93 7.84
N ARG A 77 -31.68 -3.66 8.66
CA ARG A 77 -30.51 -3.12 9.36
C ARG A 77 -29.53 -2.59 8.32
N LYS A 78 -29.45 -1.26 8.16
CA LYS A 78 -28.31 -0.64 7.47
C LYS A 78 -27.05 -1.09 8.18
N THR A 79 -26.12 -1.69 7.43
CA THR A 79 -24.89 -2.26 7.96
C THR A 79 -24.12 -1.21 8.74
N LEU A 80 -23.90 -1.47 10.04
CA LEU A 80 -23.19 -0.55 10.91
C LEU A 80 -21.71 -0.54 10.49
N LEU A 81 -21.22 0.62 10.05
CA LEU A 81 -19.81 0.78 9.68
C LEU A 81 -18.95 0.54 10.93
N ARG A 82 -18.14 -0.51 10.89
CA ARG A 82 -17.27 -0.96 12.00
C ARG A 82 -16.01 -0.09 12.06
N SER A 83 -15.52 0.21 13.27
CA SER A 83 -14.21 0.84 13.44
C SER A 83 -13.09 -0.18 13.18
N GLN A 84 -11.97 0.30 12.62
CA GLN A 84 -10.73 -0.46 12.53
C GLN A 84 -10.13 -0.77 13.91
N TYR A 85 -10.34 0.13 14.89
CA TYR A 85 -9.80 0.01 16.25
C TYR A 85 -10.91 0.33 17.29
N PRO A 86 -11.79 -0.62 17.60
CA PRO A 86 -12.87 -0.42 18.56
C PRO A 86 -12.34 -0.04 19.96
N ALA A 87 -13.01 0.91 20.63
CA ALA A 87 -12.65 1.32 22.00
C ALA A 87 -12.79 0.22 23.06
N ASN A 88 -13.45 -0.90 22.72
CA ASN A 88 -13.61 -2.08 23.56
C ASN A 88 -12.74 -3.26 23.05
N SER A 89 -11.66 -2.99 22.31
CA SER A 89 -10.71 -4.01 21.86
C SER A 89 -10.03 -4.70 23.04
N VAL A 90 -9.88 -6.02 22.97
CA VAL A 90 -9.04 -6.80 23.90
C VAL A 90 -7.55 -6.62 23.58
N GLU A 91 -7.21 -6.23 22.35
CA GLU A 91 -5.83 -5.96 21.93
C GLU A 91 -5.42 -4.53 22.29
N ASN A 92 -4.38 -4.41 23.13
CA ASN A 92 -3.68 -3.16 23.43
C ASN A 92 -2.90 -2.65 22.20
N HIS A 93 -2.76 -1.32 22.08
CA HIS A 93 -1.96 -0.70 21.02
C HIS A 93 -0.44 -0.88 21.21
N VAL A 94 0.01 -1.00 22.45
CA VAL A 94 1.40 -1.25 22.85
C VAL A 94 1.43 -2.45 23.78
N GLU A 95 2.22 -3.47 23.43
CA GLU A 95 2.36 -4.69 24.23
C GLU A 95 3.36 -4.51 25.37
N TYR A 96 4.55 -3.98 25.06
CA TYR A 96 5.67 -3.82 25.99
C TYR A 96 6.38 -2.48 25.82
N ILE A 97 6.93 -1.97 26.90
CA ILE A 97 7.90 -0.87 26.94
C ILE A 97 9.18 -1.40 27.59
N LEU A 98 10.30 -1.23 26.90
CA LEU A 98 11.61 -1.72 27.30
C LEU A 98 12.55 -0.53 27.52
N VAL A 99 13.45 -0.65 28.50
CA VAL A 99 14.52 0.33 28.75
C VAL A 99 15.85 -0.38 28.91
N ALA A 100 16.86 0.04 28.16
CA ALA A 100 18.24 -0.46 28.28
C ALA A 100 19.22 0.68 28.54
N SER A 101 20.34 0.36 29.19
CA SER A 101 21.45 1.30 29.43
C SER A 101 22.80 0.62 29.22
N PHE A 102 23.84 1.44 29.10
CA PHE A 102 25.21 0.97 28.93
C PHE A 102 25.95 0.95 30.26
N ASP A 103 26.19 -0.25 30.79
CA ASP A 103 27.08 -0.50 31.92
C ASP A 103 28.54 -0.57 31.44
N ILE A 104 29.47 0.01 32.19
CA ILE A 104 30.90 0.04 31.84
C ILE A 104 31.55 -1.33 32.05
N ASP A 105 31.11 -2.07 33.07
CA ASP A 105 31.70 -3.35 33.47
C ASP A 105 30.92 -4.54 32.87
N ARG A 106 29.66 -4.34 32.44
CA ARG A 106 28.80 -5.38 31.85
C ARG A 106 28.39 -5.17 30.38
N GLY A 107 28.56 -3.97 29.81
CA GLY A 107 28.10 -3.63 28.46
C GLY A 107 26.60 -3.28 28.41
N PRO A 108 25.90 -3.52 27.27
CA PRO A 108 24.45 -3.32 27.16
C PRO A 108 23.67 -4.17 28.17
N VAL A 109 22.82 -3.54 28.98
CA VAL A 109 21.94 -4.21 29.95
C VAL A 109 20.52 -3.66 29.87
N LEU A 110 19.53 -4.54 29.94
CA LEU A 110 18.10 -4.19 30.05
C LEU A 110 17.80 -3.77 31.50
N GLU A 111 17.45 -2.50 31.74
CA GLU A 111 17.18 -1.96 33.09
C GLU A 111 15.78 -2.32 33.60
N HIS A 112 14.77 -2.05 32.77
CA HIS A 112 13.36 -2.14 33.16
C HIS A 112 12.49 -2.58 31.97
N GLN A 113 11.42 -3.30 32.31
CA GLN A 113 10.43 -3.83 31.36
C GLN A 113 9.03 -3.62 31.96
N TYR A 114 8.05 -3.29 31.13
CA TYR A 114 6.64 -3.14 31.54
C TYR A 114 5.71 -3.57 30.40
N PRO A 115 4.57 -4.27 30.64
CA PRO A 115 3.99 -4.64 31.94
C PRO A 115 4.59 -5.92 32.56
N GLY A 116 5.41 -6.65 31.83
CA GLY A 116 6.11 -7.85 32.30
C GLY A 116 7.39 -8.10 31.50
N ALA A 117 8.16 -9.12 31.89
CA ALA A 117 9.35 -9.53 31.16
C ALA A 117 8.98 -10.13 29.80
N ILE A 118 9.74 -9.79 28.77
CA ILE A 118 9.55 -10.30 27.41
C ILE A 118 10.28 -11.63 27.21
N SER A 119 9.71 -12.55 26.42
CA SER A 119 10.36 -13.82 26.11
C SER A 119 11.51 -13.63 25.11
N GLY A 120 12.75 -13.87 25.56
CA GLY A 120 13.95 -13.83 24.71
C GLY A 120 15.24 -13.71 25.52
N ASP A 121 16.37 -13.54 24.84
CA ASP A 121 17.64 -13.16 25.46
C ASP A 121 17.68 -11.64 25.71
N GLU A 122 17.61 -11.24 26.98
CA GLU A 122 17.68 -9.85 27.42
C GLU A 122 18.97 -9.13 26.99
N THR A 123 20.08 -9.87 26.89
CA THR A 123 21.39 -9.36 26.46
C THR A 123 21.33 -8.94 24.99
N MET A 124 20.84 -9.84 24.13
CA MET A 124 20.62 -9.63 22.71
C MET A 124 19.62 -8.50 22.43
N LEU A 125 18.62 -8.31 23.30
CA LEU A 125 17.68 -7.18 23.22
C LEU A 125 18.37 -5.85 23.56
N ALA A 126 19.20 -5.82 24.62
CA ALA A 126 19.95 -4.63 25.01
C ALA A 126 20.96 -4.20 23.93
N GLU A 127 21.64 -5.16 23.26
CA GLU A 127 22.51 -4.89 22.10
C GLU A 127 21.75 -4.18 20.95
N LEU A 128 20.56 -4.70 20.57
CA LEU A 128 19.74 -4.08 19.50
C LEU A 128 19.18 -2.69 19.88
N MET A 129 18.97 -2.46 21.18
CA MET A 129 18.52 -1.17 21.72
C MET A 129 19.67 -0.15 21.86
N LEU A 130 20.93 -0.56 21.82
CA LEU A 130 22.13 0.28 21.97
C LEU A 130 23.09 0.06 20.80
N PRO A 131 22.72 0.53 19.59
CA PRO A 131 23.38 0.16 18.35
C PRO A 131 24.81 0.69 18.26
N ASP A 132 25.62 -0.02 17.49
CA ASP A 132 27.03 0.25 17.30
C ASP A 132 27.27 1.71 16.89
N GLN A 133 28.08 2.42 17.69
CA GLN A 133 28.40 3.87 17.61
C GLN A 133 27.33 4.88 18.08
N ALA A 134 26.24 4.48 18.75
CA ALA A 134 25.23 5.41 19.30
C ALA A 134 25.82 6.49 20.24
N GLU A 135 26.82 6.13 21.05
CA GLU A 135 27.57 6.99 21.97
C GLU A 135 28.18 8.25 21.32
N LYS A 136 28.35 8.27 19.98
CA LYS A 136 28.92 9.41 19.22
C LYS A 136 27.86 10.43 18.81
N ARG A 137 26.58 10.20 19.15
CA ARG A 137 25.44 11.05 18.82
C ARG A 137 24.67 11.37 20.09
N SER A 138 24.09 12.57 20.15
CA SER A 138 23.16 12.93 21.23
C SER A 138 21.88 12.08 21.18
N GLN A 139 21.39 11.79 19.97
CA GLN A 139 20.23 10.92 19.72
C GLN A 139 20.45 10.07 18.45
N ASP A 140 19.94 8.85 18.46
CA ASP A 140 19.70 8.02 17.26
C ASP A 140 18.46 7.16 17.47
N TRP A 141 17.85 6.68 16.39
CA TRP A 141 16.64 5.85 16.43
C TRP A 141 16.92 4.51 15.76
N THR A 142 16.49 3.40 16.36
CA THR A 142 16.44 2.11 15.67
C THR A 142 15.02 1.62 15.49
N THR A 143 14.84 0.77 14.49
CA THR A 143 13.66 -0.07 14.35
C THR A 143 14.16 -1.48 14.11
N PHE A 144 13.64 -2.42 14.88
CA PHE A 144 13.90 -3.85 14.71
C PHE A 144 12.62 -4.63 14.99
N PHE A 145 12.59 -5.88 14.57
CA PHE A 145 11.42 -6.75 14.69
C PHE A 145 11.70 -7.85 15.70
N LEU A 146 10.68 -8.22 16.45
CA LEU A 146 10.70 -9.39 17.32
C LEU A 146 9.83 -10.48 16.70
N HIS A 147 10.50 -11.51 16.21
CA HIS A 147 9.91 -12.79 15.86
C HIS A 147 9.61 -13.52 17.18
N LYS A 148 8.35 -13.47 17.63
CA LYS A 148 7.91 -14.23 18.81
C LYS A 148 7.95 -15.73 18.47
N ASP A 149 8.60 -16.53 19.32
CA ASP A 149 8.66 -17.99 19.12
C ASP A 149 7.25 -18.56 19.07
N THR A 150 6.91 -19.21 17.95
CA THR A 150 5.51 -19.46 17.61
C THR A 150 4.89 -20.62 18.38
N SER A 151 5.71 -21.55 18.87
CA SER A 151 5.29 -22.82 19.50
C SER A 151 4.22 -22.65 20.58
N ALA A 152 4.45 -21.77 21.57
CA ALA A 152 3.53 -21.60 22.70
C ALA A 152 2.17 -21.00 22.28
N GLU A 153 2.16 -20.04 21.34
CA GLU A 153 0.89 -19.49 20.82
C GLU A 153 0.20 -20.45 19.84
N GLU A 154 0.94 -21.26 19.09
CA GLU A 154 0.38 -22.24 18.16
C GLU A 154 -0.26 -23.41 18.93
N GLU A 155 0.38 -23.93 19.99
CA GLU A 155 -0.22 -24.93 20.89
C GLU A 155 -1.49 -24.41 21.58
N GLU A 156 -1.48 -23.18 22.14
CA GLU A 156 -2.67 -22.61 22.79
C GLU A 156 -3.81 -22.35 21.80
N LYS A 157 -3.51 -21.88 20.58
CA LYS A 157 -4.50 -21.64 19.52
C LYS A 157 -5.03 -22.93 18.93
N GLU A 158 -4.21 -23.97 18.80
CA GLU A 158 -4.67 -25.31 18.39
C GLU A 158 -5.59 -25.90 19.46
N ALA A 159 -5.24 -25.80 20.75
CA ALA A 159 -6.14 -26.19 21.85
C ALA A 159 -7.46 -25.38 21.87
N ARG A 160 -7.44 -24.07 21.58
CA ARG A 160 -8.67 -23.24 21.42
C ARG A 160 -9.51 -23.70 20.22
N ARG A 161 -8.88 -24.04 19.09
CA ARG A 161 -9.54 -24.58 17.89
C ARG A 161 -10.14 -25.97 18.15
N GLU A 162 -9.43 -26.86 18.83
CA GLU A 162 -9.92 -28.18 19.21
C GLU A 162 -11.11 -28.07 20.16
N ARG A 163 -11.04 -27.23 21.20
CA ARG A 163 -12.16 -26.93 22.10
C ARG A 163 -13.40 -26.45 21.33
N ARG A 164 -13.24 -25.57 20.32
CA ARG A 164 -14.35 -25.14 19.44
C ARG A 164 -14.87 -26.27 18.55
N ARG A 165 -14.00 -27.10 17.97
CA ARG A 165 -14.39 -28.28 17.18
C ARG A 165 -15.20 -29.27 18.02
N LYS A 166 -14.77 -29.52 19.26
CA LYS A 166 -15.47 -30.36 20.24
C LYS A 166 -16.81 -29.77 20.69
N ARG A 167 -16.92 -28.42 20.82
CA ARG A 167 -18.20 -27.72 21.01
C ARG A 167 -19.14 -27.87 19.79
N ARG A 168 -18.65 -27.72 18.55
CA ARG A 168 -19.47 -27.94 17.34
C ARG A 168 -19.99 -29.37 17.25
N ARG A 169 -19.13 -30.39 17.38
CA ARG A 169 -19.53 -31.81 17.41
C ARG A 169 -20.64 -32.12 18.41
N ARG A 170 -20.50 -31.61 19.64
CA ARG A 170 -21.54 -31.74 20.68
C ARG A 170 -22.86 -31.05 20.31
N LYS A 171 -22.82 -29.92 19.58
CA LYS A 171 -24.00 -29.18 19.10
C LYS A 171 -24.62 -29.82 17.83
N GLU A 172 -23.83 -30.56 17.06
CA GLU A 172 -24.21 -31.28 15.83
C GLU A 172 -24.69 -32.73 16.11
N GLY A 173 -24.57 -33.20 17.35
CA GLY A 173 -25.11 -34.49 17.80
C GLY A 173 -24.19 -35.70 17.65
N GLU A 174 -22.91 -35.50 17.31
CA GLU A 174 -21.92 -36.59 17.28
C GLU A 174 -21.61 -37.08 18.71
N GLN A 175 -22.21 -38.20 19.13
CA GLN A 175 -21.85 -38.89 20.37
C GLN A 175 -20.52 -39.64 20.21
N ASP A 176 -19.40 -38.95 20.47
CA ASP A 176 -18.15 -39.61 20.87
C ASP A 176 -18.39 -40.30 22.23
N GLY A 177 -18.51 -41.62 22.22
CA GLY A 177 -18.86 -42.43 23.39
C GLY A 177 -17.68 -42.72 24.32
N ASP A 178 -17.37 -41.78 25.21
CA ASP A 178 -16.59 -42.05 26.43
C ASP A 178 -17.18 -41.26 27.61
N ASP A 179 -17.58 -41.97 28.65
CA ASP A 179 -18.50 -41.47 29.69
C ASP A 179 -17.78 -41.36 31.04
N SER A 180 -17.34 -40.15 31.37
CA SER A 180 -16.89 -39.81 32.73
C SER A 180 -17.27 -38.38 33.09
N ALA A 181 -18.00 -38.23 34.20
CA ALA A 181 -18.71 -37.00 34.53
C ALA A 181 -18.00 -36.17 35.61
N ALA A 182 -17.96 -34.86 35.38
CA ALA A 182 -17.86 -33.84 36.41
C ALA A 182 -18.69 -32.63 35.94
N GLY A 183 -19.71 -32.24 36.69
CA GLY A 183 -20.65 -31.20 36.29
C GLY A 183 -20.18 -29.80 36.71
N ALA A 184 -20.32 -28.84 35.79
CA ALA A 184 -20.41 -27.42 36.07
C ALA A 184 -21.45 -26.83 35.11
N GLU A 185 -22.55 -26.32 35.65
CA GLU A 185 -23.49 -25.48 34.90
C GLU A 185 -22.95 -24.04 34.98
N GLU A 186 -22.31 -23.58 33.91
CA GLU A 186 -21.94 -22.17 33.73
C GLU A 186 -22.97 -21.48 32.82
N ASP A 187 -23.22 -20.20 33.09
CA ASP A 187 -24.36 -19.42 32.55
C ASP A 187 -24.16 -19.11 31.06
N ASP A 188 -24.94 -19.77 30.19
CA ASP A 188 -24.79 -19.76 28.72
C ASP A 188 -25.41 -18.49 28.07
N THR A 189 -25.12 -17.32 28.66
CA THR A 189 -25.74 -16.02 28.30
C THR A 189 -24.73 -14.94 27.82
N GLU A 190 -23.47 -15.29 27.54
CA GLU A 190 -22.51 -14.38 26.87
C GLU A 190 -21.92 -14.95 25.56
N GLY A 191 -21.72 -14.07 24.56
CA GLY A 191 -20.65 -14.26 23.57
C GLY A 191 -20.96 -14.46 22.08
N ASP A 192 -22.22 -14.36 21.60
CA ASP A 192 -22.52 -14.54 20.16
C ASP A 192 -22.13 -13.33 19.27
N LEU A 193 -21.32 -12.41 19.78
CA LEU A 193 -20.79 -11.22 19.09
C LEU A 193 -19.32 -11.35 18.64
N ASP A 194 -18.59 -12.35 19.14
CA ASP A 194 -17.15 -12.53 18.81
C ASP A 194 -16.91 -13.30 17.50
N SER A 195 -17.96 -13.88 16.88
CA SER A 195 -17.83 -14.80 15.75
C SER A 195 -17.29 -14.18 14.45
N GLU A 196 -17.17 -12.85 14.35
CA GLU A 196 -16.65 -12.15 13.15
C GLU A 196 -15.23 -11.54 13.35
N SER A 197 -14.55 -11.84 14.46
CA SER A 197 -13.22 -11.27 14.76
C SER A 197 -12.07 -12.24 14.51
N GLU A 198 -12.30 -13.55 14.63
CA GLU A 198 -11.22 -14.56 14.67
C GLU A 198 -10.90 -15.21 13.31
N ASP A 199 -11.76 -15.04 12.29
CA ASP A 199 -11.55 -15.63 10.96
C ASP A 199 -10.69 -14.74 10.01
N GLU A 200 -10.26 -13.55 10.46
CA GLU A 200 -9.25 -12.72 9.74
C GLU A 200 -7.79 -13.06 10.10
N MET A 201 -7.51 -14.32 10.50
CA MET A 201 -6.16 -14.87 10.56
C MET A 201 -5.53 -14.87 9.15
N GLY A 202 -4.74 -13.83 8.85
CA GLY A 202 -4.02 -13.70 7.59
C GLY A 202 -3.08 -14.90 7.33
N PRO A 203 -2.90 -15.31 6.06
CA PRO A 203 -2.22 -16.55 5.69
C PRO A 203 -0.76 -16.62 6.13
N ASP A 204 -0.15 -15.46 6.37
CA ASP A 204 1.23 -15.31 6.77
C ASP A 204 1.56 -15.92 8.15
N GLY A 205 0.60 -16.05 9.08
CA GLY A 205 0.80 -16.54 10.45
C GLY A 205 0.86 -15.42 11.51
N PRO A 206 1.43 -15.67 12.72
CA PRO A 206 1.32 -14.74 13.85
C PRO A 206 1.91 -13.34 13.55
N PRO A 207 1.33 -12.26 14.13
CA PRO A 207 1.73 -10.88 13.85
C PRO A 207 3.15 -10.61 14.38
N LEU A 208 3.96 -9.90 13.58
CA LEU A 208 5.26 -9.41 14.02
C LEU A 208 5.09 -8.30 15.04
N VAL A 209 5.90 -8.32 16.10
CA VAL A 209 6.00 -7.19 17.03
C VAL A 209 7.07 -6.24 16.52
N TYR A 210 6.65 -5.03 16.16
CA TYR A 210 7.54 -3.96 15.70
C TYR A 210 8.06 -3.16 16.89
N VAL A 211 9.37 -2.93 16.95
CA VAL A 211 10.02 -2.19 18.02
C VAL A 211 10.53 -0.85 17.49
N LEU A 212 9.96 0.25 17.99
CA LEU A 212 10.54 1.59 17.84
C LEU A 212 11.43 1.88 19.04
N ASN A 213 12.73 2.07 18.82
CA ASN A 213 13.70 2.39 19.86
C ASN A 213 14.30 3.78 19.67
N LEU A 214 14.46 4.51 20.77
CA LEU A 214 15.14 5.81 20.85
C LEU A 214 16.32 5.69 21.81
N VAL A 215 17.52 6.06 21.36
CA VAL A 215 18.71 6.20 22.20
C VAL A 215 18.99 7.67 22.43
N ASN A 216 19.33 8.04 23.67
CA ASN A 216 19.69 9.40 24.04
C ASN A 216 20.94 9.39 24.93
N THR A 217 21.98 10.08 24.47
CA THR A 217 23.27 10.24 25.16
C THR A 217 23.29 11.60 25.83
N VAL A 218 23.36 11.64 27.16
CA VAL A 218 23.52 12.86 27.95
C VAL A 218 24.95 12.92 28.47
N LEU A 219 25.66 14.02 28.19
CA LEU A 219 26.98 14.25 28.79
C LEU A 219 26.82 14.55 30.29
N ASP A 220 27.61 13.87 31.11
CA ASP A 220 27.55 13.92 32.57
C ASP A 220 28.96 13.67 33.14
N ASP A 221 29.62 14.75 33.56
CA ASP A 221 30.96 14.73 34.13
C ASP A 221 31.05 14.00 35.48
N THR A 222 29.91 13.66 36.11
CA THR A 222 29.89 12.85 37.34
C THR A 222 30.13 11.35 37.07
N GLN A 223 29.98 10.91 35.82
CA GLN A 223 30.15 9.52 35.41
C GLN A 223 31.58 9.20 34.97
N ARG A 224 32.04 7.98 35.24
CA ARG A 224 33.37 7.47 34.83
C ARG A 224 33.66 7.59 33.32
N ARG A 225 32.62 7.68 32.47
CA ARG A 225 32.72 7.79 31.01
C ARG A 225 32.39 9.19 30.46
N GLY A 226 32.08 10.17 31.33
CA GLY A 226 31.66 11.52 30.95
C GLY A 226 30.25 11.60 30.30
N ALA A 227 29.50 10.51 30.29
CA ALA A 227 28.17 10.43 29.68
C ALA A 227 27.32 9.29 30.26
N VAL A 228 26.00 9.50 30.26
CA VAL A 228 24.98 8.47 30.47
C VAL A 228 24.32 8.17 29.12
N VAL A 229 24.35 6.90 28.70
CA VAL A 229 23.61 6.41 27.53
C VAL A 229 22.44 5.56 28.03
N LYS A 230 21.22 5.97 27.69
CA LYS A 230 19.99 5.19 27.93
C LYS A 230 19.15 5.15 26.66
N SER A 231 18.43 4.05 26.49
CA SER A 231 17.49 3.84 25.42
C SER A 231 16.14 3.35 25.94
N MET A 232 15.07 3.75 25.25
CA MET A 232 13.71 3.31 25.55
C MET A 232 13.03 2.89 24.25
N ALA A 233 12.31 1.78 24.30
CA ALA A 233 11.66 1.20 23.15
C ALA A 233 10.18 0.86 23.40
N ILE A 234 9.37 1.00 22.35
CA ILE A 234 7.94 0.69 22.32
C ILE A 234 7.73 -0.51 21.39
N CYS A 235 7.11 -1.56 21.90
CA CYS A 235 6.78 -2.78 21.16
C CYS A 235 5.28 -2.79 20.80
N THR A 236 4.96 -2.83 19.51
CA THR A 236 3.58 -2.69 19.01
C THR A 236 3.31 -3.58 17.77
N ARG A 237 2.06 -4.00 17.58
CA ARG A 237 1.58 -4.63 16.33
C ARG A 237 1.30 -3.61 15.22
N HIS A 238 1.27 -2.31 15.53
CA HIS A 238 0.95 -1.26 14.57
C HIS A 238 2.13 -0.97 13.64
N SER A 239 1.97 -1.25 12.35
CA SER A 239 3.01 -0.96 11.34
C SER A 239 3.31 0.54 11.23
N PHE A 240 2.38 1.41 11.62
CA PHE A 240 2.54 2.87 11.72
C PHE A 240 3.25 3.33 13.02
N LEU A 241 4.11 2.50 13.61
CA LEU A 241 4.95 2.76 14.79
C LEU A 241 5.59 4.17 14.88
N HIS A 242 5.82 4.83 13.73
CA HIS A 242 6.39 6.17 13.65
C HIS A 242 5.57 7.24 14.41
N ILE A 243 4.27 7.03 14.65
CA ILE A 243 3.43 7.98 15.41
C ILE A 243 3.90 8.19 16.85
N TYR A 244 4.62 7.21 17.42
CA TYR A 244 5.04 7.23 18.81
C TYR A 244 6.32 8.06 19.05
N LYS A 245 7.01 8.52 18.00
CA LYS A 245 8.27 9.30 18.13
C LYS A 245 8.14 10.51 19.09
N PRO A 246 7.11 11.39 19.02
CA PRO A 246 7.01 12.53 19.94
C PRO A 246 6.76 12.12 21.39
N LEU A 247 6.01 11.03 21.58
CA LEU A 247 5.64 10.48 22.89
C LEU A 247 6.86 9.81 23.56
N LEU A 248 7.64 9.03 22.80
CA LEU A 248 8.84 8.35 23.27
C LEU A 248 9.96 9.34 23.65
N LEU A 249 10.09 10.46 22.92
CA LEU A 249 10.99 11.57 23.30
C LEU A 249 10.64 12.15 24.67
N LEU A 250 9.35 12.39 24.94
CA LEU A 250 8.89 12.96 26.21
C LEU A 250 9.08 11.98 27.38
N ALA A 251 8.73 10.70 27.18
CA ALA A 251 8.87 9.67 28.21
C ALA A 251 10.34 9.40 28.57
N LEU A 252 11.24 9.31 27.59
CA LEU A 252 12.67 9.12 27.87
C LEU A 252 13.27 10.33 28.61
N GLN A 253 12.92 11.57 28.21
CA GLN A 253 13.33 12.78 28.93
C GLN A 253 12.80 12.85 30.38
N GLU A 254 11.71 12.16 30.67
CA GLU A 254 11.18 12.05 32.03
C GLU A 254 11.88 10.94 32.82
N TYR A 255 12.09 9.77 32.22
CA TYR A 255 12.82 8.66 32.84
C TYR A 255 14.26 9.04 33.24
N PHE A 256 14.90 9.94 32.48
CA PHE A 256 16.18 10.56 32.88
C PHE A 256 16.11 11.40 34.18
N LYS A 257 14.92 11.85 34.61
CA LYS A 257 14.69 12.61 35.86
C LYS A 257 14.20 11.71 37.00
N ALA A 258 13.43 10.67 36.67
CA ALA A 258 12.85 9.72 37.62
C ALA A 258 12.91 8.31 37.01
N PRO A 259 14.01 7.55 37.20
CA PRO A 259 14.18 6.22 36.61
C PRO A 259 13.42 5.15 37.42
N THR A 260 12.09 5.23 37.46
CA THR A 260 11.20 4.29 38.17
C THR A 260 10.23 3.61 37.23
N VAL A 261 9.82 2.37 37.53
CA VAL A 261 8.86 1.60 36.73
C VAL A 261 7.50 2.31 36.63
N GLU A 262 7.10 3.10 37.63
CA GLU A 262 5.90 3.96 37.62
C GLU A 262 5.87 4.93 36.42
N THR A 263 7.02 5.43 35.96
CA THR A 263 7.08 6.28 34.76
C THR A 263 6.76 5.48 33.48
N LEU A 264 7.13 4.20 33.44
CA LEU A 264 6.82 3.30 32.33
C LEU A 264 5.36 2.88 32.37
N GLU A 265 4.79 2.61 33.55
CA GLU A 265 3.36 2.36 33.73
C GLU A 265 2.51 3.56 33.28
N THR A 266 2.80 4.76 33.79
CA THR A 266 2.05 5.96 33.39
C THR A 266 2.19 6.28 31.90
N PHE A 267 3.31 5.89 31.28
CA PHE A 267 3.49 5.98 29.84
C PHE A 267 2.69 4.91 29.07
N TYR A 268 2.77 3.64 29.46
CA TYR A 268 2.01 2.53 28.89
C TYR A 268 0.50 2.79 28.91
N ASN A 269 -0.02 3.20 30.06
CA ASN A 269 -1.42 3.51 30.25
C ASN A 269 -1.87 4.70 29.38
N ALA A 270 -1.00 5.71 29.18
CA ALA A 270 -1.28 6.81 28.26
C ALA A 270 -1.27 6.37 26.78
N LEU A 271 -0.35 5.49 26.36
CA LEU A 271 -0.29 4.97 24.99
C LEU A 271 -1.49 4.09 24.65
N ASN A 272 -1.98 3.30 25.61
CA ASN A 272 -3.13 2.41 25.42
C ASN A 272 -4.49 3.10 25.64
N ALA A 273 -4.55 4.24 26.33
CA ALA A 273 -5.76 5.08 26.44
C ALA A 273 -6.06 5.94 25.18
N MET A 274 -5.49 5.59 24.03
CA MET A 274 -5.63 6.32 22.76
C MET A 274 -6.98 6.00 22.08
N ASP A 275 -7.86 6.99 21.93
CA ASP A 275 -9.14 6.80 21.23
C ASP A 275 -8.93 6.80 19.70
N LEU A 276 -9.02 5.62 19.08
CA LEU A 276 -9.02 5.41 17.62
C LEU A 276 -10.40 4.98 17.08
N SER A 277 -11.44 4.97 17.92
CA SER A 277 -12.74 4.33 17.63
C SER A 277 -13.60 5.02 16.55
N LEU A 278 -13.16 6.17 16.04
CA LEU A 278 -13.77 6.87 14.92
C LEU A 278 -13.14 6.52 13.56
N LEU A 279 -12.01 5.81 13.55
CA LEU A 279 -11.34 5.40 12.31
C LEU A 279 -12.15 4.24 11.68
N PRO A 280 -12.72 4.41 10.46
CA PRO A 280 -13.55 3.40 9.83
C PRO A 280 -12.72 2.25 9.26
N LYS A 281 -13.19 1.01 9.37
CA LYS A 281 -12.62 -0.12 8.60
C LYS A 281 -13.00 0.04 7.13
N LEU A 282 -12.01 0.21 6.26
CA LEU A 282 -12.18 0.33 4.82
C LEU A 282 -12.09 -1.04 4.14
N SER A 283 -12.74 -1.19 2.98
CA SER A 283 -12.58 -2.39 2.13
C SER A 283 -11.19 -2.41 1.46
N PRO A 284 -10.69 -3.56 0.97
CA PRO A 284 -9.42 -3.62 0.25
C PRO A 284 -9.41 -2.73 -1.02
N LEU A 285 -10.55 -2.60 -1.70
CA LEU A 285 -10.69 -1.76 -2.89
C LEU A 285 -10.71 -0.27 -2.53
N GLU A 286 -11.41 0.11 -1.46
CA GLU A 286 -11.38 1.47 -0.91
C GLU A 286 -9.97 1.88 -0.45
N THR A 287 -9.29 0.97 0.25
CA THR A 287 -7.90 1.12 0.71
C THR A 287 -6.96 1.34 -0.47
N PHE A 288 -7.14 0.60 -1.57
CA PHE A 288 -6.38 0.79 -2.81
C PHE A 288 -6.67 2.15 -3.47
N VAL A 289 -7.95 2.54 -3.58
CA VAL A 289 -8.35 3.81 -4.22
C VAL A 289 -7.86 5.02 -3.42
N LEU A 290 -7.95 4.99 -2.08
CA LEU A 290 -7.39 6.02 -1.20
C LEU A 290 -5.85 6.07 -1.28
N GLN A 291 -5.18 4.98 -1.64
CA GLN A 291 -3.74 4.93 -1.91
C GLN A 291 -3.36 5.21 -3.38
N ALA A 292 -4.31 5.58 -4.25
CA ALA A 292 -4.08 5.83 -5.67
C ALA A 292 -4.37 7.29 -6.10
N THR A 293 -4.99 8.09 -5.22
CA THR A 293 -5.48 9.45 -5.48
C THR A 293 -5.15 10.36 -4.29
N ASP A 294 -4.68 11.58 -4.53
CA ASP A 294 -4.30 12.55 -3.49
C ASP A 294 -5.47 13.46 -3.03
N ALA A 295 -6.71 12.93 -3.00
CA ALA A 295 -7.93 13.71 -2.75
C ALA A 295 -8.37 13.63 -1.28
N LYS A 296 -8.20 14.74 -0.57
CA LYS A 296 -8.37 14.86 0.89
C LYS A 296 -9.77 14.55 1.44
N ASP A 297 -10.81 14.61 0.62
CA ASP A 297 -12.20 14.30 0.98
C ASP A 297 -12.70 12.96 0.41
N MET A 298 -11.79 12.11 -0.08
CA MET A 298 -12.09 10.74 -0.52
C MET A 298 -12.63 9.90 0.65
N PHE A 299 -13.81 9.29 0.49
CA PHE A 299 -14.52 8.54 1.55
C PHE A 299 -14.88 9.34 2.83
N VAL A 300 -15.00 10.67 2.74
CA VAL A 300 -15.36 11.53 3.89
C VAL A 300 -16.70 11.15 4.54
N GLU A 301 -17.65 10.66 3.74
CA GLU A 301 -18.96 10.21 4.19
C GLU A 301 -18.89 9.04 5.20
N LYS A 302 -17.81 8.23 5.16
CA LYS A 302 -17.58 7.16 6.14
C LYS A 302 -17.23 7.73 7.53
N PHE A 303 -16.43 8.77 7.59
CA PHE A 303 -16.14 9.46 8.85
C PHE A 303 -17.38 10.18 9.41
N GLU A 304 -18.21 10.75 8.54
CA GLU A 304 -19.51 11.31 8.94
C GLU A 304 -20.46 10.25 9.52
N GLN A 305 -20.50 9.05 8.91
CA GLN A 305 -21.27 7.91 9.44
C GLN A 305 -20.73 7.41 10.79
N MET A 306 -19.41 7.28 10.95
CA MET A 306 -18.79 6.93 12.26
C MET A 306 -19.16 7.96 13.34
N ILE A 307 -19.05 9.25 13.03
CA ILE A 307 -19.42 10.35 13.93
C ILE A 307 -20.91 10.32 14.27
N ARG A 308 -21.79 10.03 13.30
CA ARG A 308 -23.24 9.92 13.53
C ARG A 308 -23.57 8.73 14.43
N GLN A 309 -23.02 7.55 14.16
CA GLN A 309 -23.18 6.38 15.03
C GLN A 309 -22.70 6.67 16.45
N ARG A 310 -21.54 7.30 16.59
CA ARG A 310 -20.97 7.59 17.92
C ARG A 310 -21.78 8.60 18.71
N LYS A 311 -22.37 9.62 18.06
CA LYS A 311 -23.31 10.56 18.70
C LYS A 311 -24.56 9.85 19.23
N VAL A 312 -25.05 8.80 18.56
CA VAL A 312 -26.17 7.98 19.05
C VAL A 312 -25.72 7.14 20.26
N GLN A 313 -24.63 6.40 20.16
CA GLN A 313 -24.09 5.60 21.28
C GLN A 313 -23.79 6.42 22.54
N ASP A 314 -23.21 7.61 22.39
CA ASP A 314 -22.94 8.52 23.50
C ASP A 314 -24.26 9.09 24.09
N ALA A 315 -25.29 9.33 23.28
CA ALA A 315 -26.61 9.77 23.76
C ALA A 315 -27.36 8.65 24.51
N GLU A 316 -27.32 7.42 24.00
CA GLU A 316 -27.86 6.22 24.67
C GLU A 316 -27.18 6.03 26.03
N ARG A 317 -25.83 6.05 26.08
CA ARG A 317 -25.05 5.99 27.32
C ARG A 317 -25.38 7.10 28.33
N LEU A 318 -25.77 8.29 27.85
CA LEU A 318 -26.20 9.42 28.69
C LEU A 318 -27.67 9.36 29.12
N SER A 319 -28.48 8.49 28.50
CA SER A 319 -29.89 8.26 28.88
C SER A 319 -30.08 7.14 29.92
N VAL A 320 -29.07 6.29 30.13
CA VAL A 320 -29.09 5.28 31.20
C VAL A 320 -28.82 5.97 32.54
N PRO A 321 -29.70 5.84 33.56
CA PRO A 321 -29.50 6.48 34.85
C PRO A 321 -28.44 5.74 35.68
N SER A 322 -27.20 6.25 35.65
CA SER A 322 -26.10 5.79 36.52
C SER A 322 -26.35 6.15 37.99
N THR A 323 -26.08 5.21 38.91
CA THR A 323 -26.29 5.40 40.36
C THR A 323 -25.19 6.17 41.09
N ASP A 324 -24.12 6.59 40.41
CA ASP A 324 -22.92 7.17 41.04
C ASP A 324 -22.79 8.70 40.94
N SER A 325 -22.72 9.33 42.12
CA SER A 325 -21.99 10.57 42.46
C SER A 325 -22.09 11.81 41.52
N PRO A 326 -22.83 12.87 41.92
CA PRO A 326 -23.06 14.06 41.08
C PRO A 326 -21.92 15.10 41.16
N SER A 327 -20.71 14.76 40.66
CA SER A 327 -19.54 15.67 40.71
C SER A 327 -18.73 15.83 39.41
N SER A 328 -19.29 15.48 38.25
CA SER A 328 -18.75 15.90 36.95
C SER A 328 -19.85 15.92 35.87
N GLY A 329 -20.27 17.10 35.43
CA GLY A 329 -21.21 17.21 34.31
C GLY A 329 -20.56 16.70 33.01
N PRO A 330 -21.17 15.73 32.29
CA PRO A 330 -20.54 15.10 31.14
C PRO A 330 -20.33 16.11 30.00
N LYS A 331 -19.06 16.44 29.73
CA LYS A 331 -18.68 17.33 28.64
C LYS A 331 -19.02 16.66 27.30
N LYS A 332 -20.04 17.16 26.61
CA LYS A 332 -20.42 16.72 25.25
C LYS A 332 -19.16 16.67 24.36
N LYS A 333 -18.79 15.48 23.86
CA LYS A 333 -17.65 15.32 22.95
C LYS A 333 -17.95 16.02 21.62
N THR A 334 -17.19 17.07 21.30
CA THR A 334 -17.31 17.77 20.01
C THR A 334 -16.63 16.97 18.90
N TYR A 335 -17.41 16.10 18.25
CA TYR A 335 -16.98 15.37 17.07
C TYR A 335 -16.97 16.28 15.83
N ALA A 336 -15.82 16.35 15.16
CA ALA A 336 -15.61 17.09 13.91
C ALA A 336 -15.17 16.13 12.79
N VAL A 337 -15.60 16.39 11.56
CA VAL A 337 -15.21 15.63 10.37
C VAL A 337 -13.73 15.93 10.04
N PRO A 338 -12.89 14.93 9.70
CA PRO A 338 -11.52 15.17 9.27
C PRO A 338 -11.43 16.11 8.06
N ARG A 339 -10.39 16.94 8.01
CA ARG A 339 -10.06 17.78 6.85
C ARG A 339 -9.27 17.04 5.76
N ASP A 340 -8.79 15.86 6.11
CA ASP A 340 -7.99 14.97 5.29
C ASP A 340 -8.34 13.54 5.74
N THR A 341 -8.75 12.70 4.80
CA THR A 341 -9.17 11.32 5.09
C THR A 341 -8.00 10.33 5.04
N HIS A 342 -6.82 10.74 4.54
CA HIS A 342 -5.62 9.92 4.55
C HIS A 342 -5.00 9.78 5.95
N GLU A 343 -5.18 10.78 6.82
CA GLU A 343 -4.61 10.84 8.18
C GLU A 343 -5.72 11.11 9.22
N PHE A 344 -5.99 10.13 10.09
CA PHE A 344 -6.86 10.31 11.24
C PHE A 344 -6.11 11.03 12.38
N GLU A 345 -6.57 12.23 12.76
CA GLU A 345 -6.00 13.00 13.87
C GLU A 345 -6.60 12.58 15.22
N SER A 346 -5.79 11.96 16.08
CA SER A 346 -6.14 11.64 17.47
C SER A 346 -5.19 12.33 18.46
N LYS A 347 -5.43 12.16 19.78
CA LYS A 347 -4.69 12.84 20.85
C LYS A 347 -4.43 11.89 22.02
N VAL A 348 -3.17 11.78 22.42
CA VAL A 348 -2.73 11.05 23.62
C VAL A 348 -2.52 12.04 24.76
N LEU A 349 -3.09 11.78 25.93
CA LEU A 349 -2.93 12.63 27.11
C LEU A 349 -1.80 12.08 27.99
N TYR A 350 -0.58 12.59 27.82
CA TYR A 350 0.56 12.22 28.66
C TYR A 350 0.80 13.31 29.71
N LYS A 351 0.65 12.96 31.00
CA LYS A 351 0.77 13.88 32.16
C LYS A 351 0.09 15.24 32.01
N GLY A 352 -1.13 15.22 31.48
CA GLY A 352 -1.94 16.43 31.25
C GLY A 352 -1.59 17.22 29.97
N VAL A 353 -0.54 16.83 29.24
CA VAL A 353 -0.20 17.39 27.93
C VAL A 353 -0.90 16.58 26.84
N PRO A 354 -1.82 17.17 26.04
CA PRO A 354 -2.46 16.49 24.94
C PRO A 354 -1.55 16.52 23.69
N VAL A 355 -0.83 15.43 23.45
CA VAL A 355 0.04 15.26 22.29
C VAL A 355 -0.81 14.83 21.08
N PRO A 356 -0.85 15.60 19.98
CA PRO A 356 -1.55 15.19 18.77
C PRO A 356 -0.76 14.11 18.02
N ILE A 357 -1.48 13.14 17.47
CA ILE A 357 -0.94 12.05 16.65
C ILE A 357 -1.76 11.92 15.36
N LYS A 358 -1.14 11.38 14.31
CA LYS A 358 -1.71 11.21 12.98
C LYS A 358 -1.58 9.76 12.55
N VAL A 359 -2.69 9.02 12.50
CA VAL A 359 -2.72 7.61 12.12
C VAL A 359 -3.11 7.50 10.64
N PRO A 360 -2.29 6.87 9.77
CA PRO A 360 -2.65 6.66 8.37
C PRO A 360 -3.89 5.76 8.25
N THR A 361 -4.94 6.23 7.57
CA THR A 361 -6.22 5.50 7.43
C THR A 361 -6.09 4.26 6.53
N ALA A 362 -5.21 4.32 5.52
CA ALA A 362 -5.01 3.26 4.54
C ALA A 362 -3.52 2.94 4.38
N LEU A 363 -3.09 1.77 4.88
CA LEU A 363 -1.71 1.29 4.80
C LEU A 363 -1.56 0.24 3.70
N SER A 364 -0.50 0.30 2.90
CA SER A 364 -0.21 -0.75 1.91
C SER A 364 0.37 -1.98 2.61
N ALA A 365 0.21 -3.16 1.99
CA ALA A 365 0.95 -4.36 2.39
C ALA A 365 2.46 -4.07 2.50
N GLU A 366 3.15 -4.76 3.42
CA GLU A 366 4.59 -4.65 3.68
C GLU A 366 5.11 -3.22 4.06
N THR A 367 4.22 -2.24 4.24
CA THR A 367 4.61 -0.87 4.65
C THR A 367 4.66 -0.76 6.17
N VAL A 368 5.87 -0.69 6.71
CA VAL A 368 6.16 -0.58 8.15
C VAL A 368 7.07 0.63 8.40
N GLY A 369 6.80 1.39 9.46
CA GLY A 369 7.54 2.59 9.82
C GLY A 369 7.18 3.81 8.98
N ASP A 370 8.15 4.71 8.83
CA ASP A 370 8.09 5.92 8.00
C ASP A 370 9.42 5.97 7.23
N PHE A 371 9.34 6.08 5.91
CA PHE A 371 10.46 5.97 4.98
C PHE A 371 10.07 6.55 3.62
N SER A 372 11.06 6.99 2.83
CA SER A 372 10.85 7.48 1.47
C SER A 372 11.50 6.59 0.42
N LEU A 373 10.69 6.10 -0.52
CA LEU A 373 11.17 5.46 -1.74
C LEU A 373 11.94 6.46 -2.61
N ILE A 374 11.54 7.74 -2.63
CA ILE A 374 12.26 8.79 -3.36
C ILE A 374 13.71 8.90 -2.87
N LYS A 375 13.95 8.91 -1.55
CA LYS A 375 15.31 8.92 -0.99
C LYS A 375 16.09 7.67 -1.40
N LEU A 376 15.51 6.48 -1.24
CA LEU A 376 16.15 5.21 -1.60
C LEU A 376 16.54 5.17 -3.10
N ILE A 377 15.62 5.57 -3.98
CA ILE A 377 15.85 5.61 -5.43
C ILE A 377 16.96 6.63 -5.75
N GLN A 378 16.90 7.85 -5.21
CA GLN A 378 17.91 8.88 -5.46
C GLN A 378 19.32 8.45 -5.02
N THR A 379 19.46 7.83 -3.85
CA THR A 379 20.74 7.34 -3.32
C THR A 379 21.47 6.41 -4.29
N PHE A 380 20.76 5.55 -5.03
CA PHE A 380 21.37 4.59 -5.95
C PHE A 380 21.29 4.99 -7.43
N SER A 381 20.29 5.77 -7.85
CA SER A 381 20.21 6.34 -9.21
C SER A 381 21.33 7.34 -9.49
N ALA A 382 21.57 8.29 -8.58
CA ALA A 382 22.44 9.44 -8.87
C ALA A 382 23.93 9.09 -9.11
N PRO A 383 24.57 8.20 -8.34
CA PRO A 383 25.95 7.79 -8.61
C PRO A 383 26.09 6.97 -9.90
N HIS A 384 25.07 6.19 -10.25
CA HIS A 384 25.05 5.39 -11.49
C HIS A 384 24.85 6.27 -12.73
N ALA A 385 23.98 7.29 -12.66
CA ALA A 385 23.76 8.24 -13.76
C ALA A 385 24.96 9.17 -14.02
N THR A 386 25.73 9.51 -12.98
CA THR A 386 26.90 10.39 -13.08
C THR A 386 28.20 9.64 -13.43
N GLN A 387 28.35 8.41 -12.93
CA GLN A 387 29.47 7.53 -13.26
C GLN A 387 28.99 6.07 -13.23
N PRO A 388 28.52 5.52 -14.37
CA PRO A 388 28.06 4.14 -14.43
C PRO A 388 29.22 3.18 -14.20
N GLN A 389 28.96 2.12 -13.43
CA GLN A 389 29.92 1.04 -13.14
C GLN A 389 29.26 -0.29 -13.51
N PRO A 390 29.98 -1.21 -14.17
CA PRO A 390 29.43 -2.50 -14.56
C PRO A 390 29.28 -3.43 -13.34
N PHE A 391 28.12 -4.08 -13.25
CA PHE A 391 27.85 -5.15 -12.31
C PHE A 391 28.49 -6.47 -12.78
N ALA A 392 28.79 -7.36 -11.83
CA ALA A 392 29.05 -8.76 -12.13
C ALA A 392 27.77 -9.40 -12.70
N LEU A 393 27.88 -10.12 -13.82
CA LEU A 393 26.73 -10.71 -14.48
C LEU A 393 26.15 -11.86 -13.65
N HIS A 394 24.85 -11.79 -13.36
CA HIS A 394 24.09 -12.89 -12.74
C HIS A 394 22.70 -12.98 -13.40
N PRO A 395 22.25 -14.16 -13.86
CA PRO A 395 21.02 -14.28 -14.67
C PRO A 395 19.75 -13.75 -14.01
N HIS A 396 19.63 -13.80 -12.67
CA HIS A 396 18.48 -13.25 -11.96
C HIS A 396 18.58 -11.72 -11.79
N LEU A 397 19.80 -11.20 -11.57
CA LEU A 397 20.01 -9.83 -11.09
C LEU A 397 20.26 -8.81 -12.22
N THR A 398 20.99 -9.18 -13.26
CA THR A 398 21.43 -8.27 -14.33
C THR A 398 20.66 -8.49 -15.62
N THR A 399 19.33 -8.33 -15.57
CA THR A 399 18.39 -8.60 -16.68
C THR A 399 18.62 -7.75 -17.93
N SER A 400 19.22 -6.57 -17.79
CA SER A 400 19.62 -5.67 -18.89
C SER A 400 21.14 -5.72 -19.15
N GLY A 401 21.83 -6.78 -18.70
CA GLY A 401 23.28 -6.90 -18.76
C GLY A 401 24.02 -6.09 -17.68
N ALA A 402 25.33 -5.90 -17.85
CA ALA A 402 26.21 -5.33 -16.81
C ALA A 402 25.84 -3.91 -16.36
N TYR A 403 25.10 -3.15 -17.17
CA TYR A 403 24.62 -1.80 -16.84
C TYR A 403 23.14 -1.75 -16.44
N THR A 404 22.58 -2.87 -15.95
CA THR A 404 21.23 -2.89 -15.36
C THR A 404 21.13 -1.85 -14.24
N HIS A 405 20.04 -1.06 -14.23
CA HIS A 405 19.88 0.04 -13.28
C HIS A 405 19.87 -0.47 -11.83
N PRO A 406 20.59 0.16 -10.86
CA PRO A 406 20.76 -0.40 -9.51
C PRO A 406 19.47 -0.71 -8.75
N VAL A 407 18.43 0.12 -8.91
CA VAL A 407 17.11 -0.12 -8.30
C VAL A 407 16.45 -1.40 -8.84
N ILE A 408 16.68 -1.73 -10.12
CA ILE A 408 16.20 -2.97 -10.75
C ILE A 408 17.02 -4.16 -10.26
N VAL A 409 18.35 -4.02 -10.09
CA VAL A 409 19.22 -5.05 -9.48
C VAL A 409 18.77 -5.38 -8.05
N LEU A 410 18.45 -4.37 -7.24
CA LEU A 410 17.91 -4.54 -5.89
C LEU A 410 16.56 -5.28 -5.90
N VAL A 411 15.63 -4.87 -6.77
CA VAL A 411 14.29 -5.50 -6.85
C VAL A 411 14.38 -6.92 -7.40
N ASN A 412 15.27 -7.20 -8.34
CA ASN A 412 15.58 -8.55 -8.79
C ASN A 412 16.12 -9.44 -7.64
N ALA A 413 16.97 -8.89 -6.76
CA ALA A 413 17.48 -9.60 -5.60
C ALA A 413 16.38 -9.88 -4.56
N LEU A 414 15.46 -8.92 -4.35
CA LEU A 414 14.32 -9.06 -3.45
C LEU A 414 13.32 -10.11 -3.98
N LEU A 415 12.93 -10.00 -5.25
CA LEU A 415 12.01 -10.94 -5.91
C LEU A 415 12.59 -12.36 -6.00
N THR A 416 13.90 -12.53 -6.09
CA THR A 416 14.55 -13.86 -6.10
C THR A 416 15.14 -14.27 -4.74
N GLN A 417 14.63 -13.66 -3.66
CA GLN A 417 14.87 -13.99 -2.25
C GLN A 417 16.37 -14.18 -1.90
N LYS A 418 17.22 -13.28 -2.41
CA LYS A 418 18.67 -13.27 -2.14
C LYS A 418 18.99 -12.59 -0.81
N ARG A 419 20.20 -12.80 -0.30
CA ARG A 419 20.71 -12.20 0.94
C ARG A 419 21.20 -10.78 0.67
N ILE A 420 20.44 -9.78 1.12
CA ILE A 420 20.68 -8.37 0.85
C ILE A 420 21.15 -7.67 2.12
N MET A 421 22.24 -6.90 2.00
CA MET A 421 22.88 -6.22 3.11
C MET A 421 22.97 -4.71 2.83
N PHE A 422 22.22 -3.90 3.56
CA PHE A 422 22.34 -2.45 3.56
C PHE A 422 23.38 -2.00 4.58
N ILE A 423 24.45 -1.36 4.11
CA ILE A 423 25.52 -0.84 4.98
C ILE A 423 25.51 0.69 5.03
N GLY A 424 25.47 1.25 6.24
CA GLY A 424 25.54 2.68 6.51
C GLY A 424 26.67 3.04 7.47
N TYR A 425 27.92 2.90 7.04
CA TYR A 425 29.07 3.28 7.87
C TYR A 425 29.07 4.80 8.15
N GLN A 426 29.21 5.17 9.43
CA GLN A 426 29.12 6.54 9.97
C GLN A 426 27.75 7.26 9.81
N ILE A 427 26.80 6.66 9.09
CA ILE A 427 25.41 7.12 8.95
C ILE A 427 24.60 6.77 10.23
N PRO A 428 23.57 7.54 10.62
CA PRO A 428 22.64 7.16 11.68
C PRO A 428 21.97 5.81 11.40
N SER A 429 21.84 4.97 12.43
CA SER A 429 21.22 3.64 12.32
C SER A 429 19.77 3.72 11.82
N SER A 430 19.09 4.81 12.17
CA SER A 430 17.78 5.22 11.67
C SER A 430 17.65 5.28 10.15
N GLU A 431 18.67 5.76 9.42
CA GLU A 431 18.61 5.82 7.96
C GLU A 431 18.81 4.44 7.31
N VAL A 432 19.59 3.57 7.96
CA VAL A 432 19.81 2.19 7.50
C VAL A 432 18.51 1.39 7.64
N ALA A 433 17.82 1.51 8.77
CA ALA A 433 16.51 0.91 8.97
C ALA A 433 15.47 1.44 7.97
N GLN A 434 15.43 2.75 7.71
CA GLN A 434 14.57 3.33 6.67
C GLN A 434 14.86 2.77 5.27
N ALA A 435 16.12 2.51 4.94
CA ALA A 435 16.49 1.93 3.65
C ALA A 435 16.01 0.47 3.49
N VAL A 436 16.11 -0.34 4.54
CA VAL A 436 15.56 -1.72 4.56
C VAL A 436 14.04 -1.72 4.43
N LEU A 437 13.34 -0.88 5.20
CA LEU A 437 11.88 -0.76 5.15
C LEU A 437 11.40 -0.26 3.78
N ALA A 438 12.09 0.72 3.21
CA ALA A 438 11.86 1.20 1.85
C ALA A 438 12.08 0.10 0.80
N ALA A 439 13.10 -0.75 0.95
CA ALA A 439 13.34 -1.88 0.05
C ALA A 439 12.21 -2.93 0.11
N CYS A 440 11.68 -3.24 1.31
CA CYS A 440 10.54 -4.15 1.47
C CYS A 440 9.29 -3.64 0.73
N ALA A 441 8.94 -2.37 0.95
CA ALA A 441 7.80 -1.74 0.29
C ALA A 441 8.00 -1.55 -1.22
N LEU A 442 9.25 -1.37 -1.68
CA LEU A 442 9.60 -1.34 -3.10
C LEU A 442 9.36 -2.71 -3.76
N ALA A 443 9.83 -3.81 -3.18
CA ALA A 443 9.56 -5.14 -3.72
C ALA A 443 8.07 -5.52 -3.67
N SER A 444 7.37 -5.10 -2.62
CA SER A 444 5.92 -5.30 -2.50
C SER A 444 5.12 -4.55 -3.57
N GLY A 445 5.41 -3.26 -3.78
CA GLY A 445 4.53 -2.33 -4.50
C GLY A 445 3.16 -2.10 -3.82
N GLY A 446 2.90 -2.74 -2.67
CA GLY A 446 1.57 -2.88 -2.08
C GLY A 446 0.72 -4.02 -2.69
N LEU A 447 1.33 -4.96 -3.42
CA LEU A 447 0.68 -6.18 -3.93
C LEU A 447 1.34 -7.46 -3.41
N LEU A 448 2.67 -7.57 -3.50
CA LEU A 448 3.41 -8.76 -3.09
C LEU A 448 3.70 -8.72 -1.58
N ARG A 449 3.70 -9.89 -0.93
CA ARG A 449 3.88 -10.04 0.53
C ARG A 449 5.08 -10.89 0.93
N GLY A 450 5.42 -10.83 2.22
CA GLY A 450 6.39 -11.73 2.87
C GLY A 450 7.82 -11.19 3.00
N PHE A 451 8.09 -9.94 2.60
CA PHE A 451 9.41 -9.30 2.66
C PHE A 451 9.78 -8.89 4.10
N VAL A 452 8.88 -8.20 4.79
CA VAL A 452 9.05 -7.71 6.17
C VAL A 452 9.40 -8.86 7.13
N ARG A 453 8.88 -10.07 6.87
CA ARG A 453 9.12 -11.28 7.68
C ARG A 453 10.57 -11.77 7.68
N HIS A 454 11.32 -11.50 6.62
CA HIS A 454 12.75 -11.80 6.52
C HIS A 454 13.61 -10.52 6.47
N ALA A 455 13.04 -9.38 6.85
CA ALA A 455 13.75 -8.13 7.00
C ALA A 455 14.23 -7.94 8.44
N PHE A 456 15.44 -7.43 8.58
CA PHE A 456 16.09 -7.08 9.84
C PHE A 456 16.54 -5.61 9.71
N PRO A 457 15.65 -4.62 9.94
CA PRO A 457 15.94 -3.22 9.60
C PRO A 457 17.16 -2.67 10.33
N TYR A 458 17.43 -3.17 11.53
CA TYR A 458 18.75 -3.11 12.15
C TYR A 458 19.14 -4.49 12.70
N THR A 459 20.41 -4.85 12.55
CA THR A 459 21.06 -6.01 13.17
C THR A 459 22.55 -5.73 13.39
N ASP A 460 23.18 -6.47 14.29
CA ASP A 460 24.63 -6.39 14.55
C ASP A 460 25.35 -7.76 14.41
N LEU A 461 26.66 -7.78 14.61
CA LEU A 461 27.57 -8.93 14.47
C LEU A 461 27.19 -10.14 15.33
N SER A 462 26.59 -9.95 16.52
CA SER A 462 26.16 -11.06 17.39
C SER A 462 25.15 -11.99 16.68
N LYS A 463 24.23 -11.42 15.90
CA LYS A 463 23.18 -12.15 15.18
C LYS A 463 23.59 -12.78 13.85
N VAL A 464 24.84 -12.65 13.41
CA VAL A 464 25.26 -13.15 12.08
C VAL A 464 25.00 -14.65 11.91
N ASN A 465 25.21 -15.44 12.97
CA ASN A 465 25.00 -16.89 12.90
C ASN A 465 23.52 -17.27 12.72
N ASP A 466 22.59 -16.47 13.23
CA ASP A 466 21.15 -16.67 13.06
C ASP A 466 20.65 -16.12 11.73
N LEU A 467 21.18 -14.95 11.32
CA LEU A 467 20.90 -14.34 10.03
C LEU A 467 21.27 -15.28 8.87
N LEU A 468 22.38 -16.02 8.99
CA LEU A 468 22.81 -17.03 8.01
C LEU A 468 21.99 -18.34 8.01
N LYS A 469 21.12 -18.57 9.01
CA LYS A 469 20.12 -19.67 8.96
C LYS A 469 18.95 -19.32 8.04
N VAL A 470 18.73 -18.03 7.77
CA VAL A 470 17.65 -17.56 6.87
C VAL A 470 18.14 -17.64 5.43
N PRO A 471 17.47 -18.38 4.52
CA PRO A 471 17.98 -18.62 3.16
C PRO A 471 18.06 -17.34 2.30
N GLY A 472 17.22 -16.35 2.60
CA GLY A 472 17.26 -15.00 2.03
C GLY A 472 16.70 -14.01 3.04
N PHE A 473 17.38 -12.88 3.21
CA PHE A 473 17.10 -11.88 4.23
C PHE A 473 17.38 -10.46 3.69
N ILE A 474 16.81 -9.44 4.33
CA ILE A 474 17.03 -8.03 4.01
C ILE A 474 17.54 -7.33 5.29
N ALA A 475 18.86 -7.21 5.45
CA ALA A 475 19.47 -6.75 6.71
C ALA A 475 20.05 -5.33 6.61
N GLY A 476 19.97 -4.57 7.70
CA GLY A 476 20.59 -3.24 7.86
C GLY A 476 21.69 -3.24 8.92
N VAL A 477 22.89 -2.78 8.57
CA VAL A 477 24.07 -2.77 9.45
C VAL A 477 24.84 -1.44 9.39
N THR A 478 25.42 -1.02 10.53
CA THR A 478 26.33 0.14 10.63
C THR A 478 27.80 -0.27 10.64
N ASN A 479 28.11 -1.53 10.98
CA ASN A 479 29.46 -2.03 11.17
C ASN A 479 30.17 -2.35 9.83
N PRO A 480 31.40 -1.88 9.58
CA PRO A 480 32.09 -2.07 8.30
C PRO A 480 32.57 -3.50 8.03
N ALA A 481 32.65 -4.37 9.05
CA ALA A 481 33.13 -5.75 8.92
C ALA A 481 32.35 -6.59 7.90
N PHE A 482 31.04 -6.34 7.77
CA PHE A 482 30.16 -6.99 6.79
C PHE A 482 30.62 -6.78 5.34
N SER A 483 31.21 -5.62 5.01
CA SER A 483 31.62 -5.30 3.64
C SER A 483 32.79 -6.15 3.12
N TYR A 484 33.60 -6.72 4.03
CA TYR A 484 34.78 -7.52 3.70
C TYR A 484 34.49 -9.03 3.61
N LYS A 485 33.26 -9.47 3.90
CA LYS A 485 32.87 -10.88 3.91
C LYS A 485 31.78 -11.17 2.87
N PRO A 486 32.13 -11.36 1.58
CA PRO A 486 31.17 -11.63 0.50
C PRO A 486 30.45 -12.98 0.63
N GLU A 487 30.84 -13.82 1.60
CA GLU A 487 30.15 -15.07 1.93
C GLU A 487 28.86 -14.83 2.74
N TRP A 488 28.73 -13.66 3.37
CA TRP A 488 27.58 -13.29 4.20
C TRP A 488 26.40 -12.67 3.44
N TRP A 489 26.59 -12.25 2.19
CA TRP A 489 25.57 -11.58 1.38
C TRP A 489 25.73 -11.87 -0.10
N ASP A 490 24.64 -11.76 -0.86
CA ASP A 490 24.60 -11.89 -2.31
C ASP A 490 24.60 -10.50 -2.99
N LEU A 491 23.99 -9.50 -2.36
CA LEU A 491 23.99 -8.10 -2.77
C LEU A 491 24.31 -7.19 -1.58
N LEU A 492 25.36 -6.37 -1.70
CA LEU A 492 25.71 -5.31 -0.75
C LEU A 492 25.25 -3.96 -1.31
N CYS A 493 24.45 -3.22 -0.53
CA CYS A 493 23.94 -1.89 -0.85
C CYS A 493 24.58 -0.87 0.10
N ASP A 494 25.58 -0.13 -0.38
CA ASP A 494 26.30 0.88 0.40
C ASP A 494 25.60 2.24 0.30
N LEU A 495 25.02 2.66 1.43
CA LEU A 495 24.29 3.92 1.57
C LEU A 495 25.22 5.14 1.63
N SER A 496 26.50 4.94 1.97
CA SER A 496 27.48 6.04 2.08
C SER A 496 28.10 6.44 0.74
N SER A 497 28.30 5.49 -0.17
CA SER A 497 28.75 5.76 -1.55
C SER A 497 27.62 5.73 -2.59
N GLY A 498 26.42 5.26 -2.22
CA GLY A 498 25.29 5.05 -3.13
C GLY A 498 25.60 3.99 -4.21
N ARG A 499 26.46 3.02 -3.90
CA ARG A 499 26.87 1.94 -4.80
C ARG A 499 26.32 0.60 -4.33
N MET A 500 26.07 -0.29 -5.29
CA MET A 500 25.74 -1.69 -5.02
C MET A 500 26.85 -2.60 -5.54
N LYS A 501 27.06 -3.75 -4.89
CA LYS A 501 28.02 -4.78 -5.30
C LYS A 501 27.36 -6.16 -5.21
N ILE A 502 27.42 -6.92 -6.30
CA ILE A 502 27.01 -8.33 -6.32
C ILE A 502 28.20 -9.18 -5.83
N SER A 503 27.93 -10.17 -4.99
CA SER A 503 28.95 -11.05 -4.43
C SER A 503 29.58 -11.96 -5.49
N ASN A 504 30.89 -12.21 -5.39
CA ASN A 504 31.58 -13.25 -6.18
C ASN A 504 31.35 -14.68 -5.63
N LYS A 505 30.58 -14.80 -4.55
CA LYS A 505 30.15 -16.07 -3.91
C LYS A 505 28.65 -16.33 -4.09
N ILE A 506 27.94 -15.49 -4.85
CA ILE A 506 26.51 -15.69 -5.13
C ILE A 506 26.28 -17.03 -5.84
N GLU A 507 25.24 -17.76 -5.45
CA GLU A 507 24.86 -19.00 -6.13
C GLU A 507 24.30 -18.71 -7.53
N ASN A 508 24.85 -19.40 -8.54
CA ASN A 508 24.40 -19.30 -9.93
C ASN A 508 22.95 -19.77 -10.10
N ALA A 509 22.26 -19.19 -11.09
CA ALA A 509 20.96 -19.69 -11.50
C ALA A 509 21.06 -21.15 -11.99
N GLN A 510 20.13 -22.00 -11.56
CA GLN A 510 19.95 -23.32 -12.15
C GLN A 510 19.28 -23.18 -13.52
N VAL A 511 19.46 -24.18 -14.40
CA VAL A 511 18.77 -24.23 -15.70
C VAL A 511 17.31 -24.59 -15.45
N THR A 512 16.37 -23.82 -16.01
CA THR A 512 14.93 -24.01 -15.79
C THR A 512 14.19 -24.40 -17.07
N ASP A 513 12.97 -24.93 -16.94
CA ASP A 513 12.18 -25.37 -18.09
C ASP A 513 11.85 -24.20 -19.02
N GLY A 514 11.56 -23.00 -18.48
CA GLY A 514 11.36 -21.79 -19.29
C GLY A 514 12.60 -21.39 -20.08
N GLN A 515 13.81 -21.57 -19.53
CA GLN A 515 15.05 -21.36 -20.27
C GLN A 515 15.16 -22.36 -21.43
N MET A 516 14.90 -23.64 -21.18
CA MET A 516 14.95 -24.70 -22.21
C MET A 516 13.88 -24.50 -23.31
N PHE A 517 12.68 -24.08 -22.93
CA PHE A 517 11.56 -23.77 -23.82
C PHE A 517 11.94 -22.70 -24.85
N PHE A 518 12.36 -21.51 -24.39
CA PHE A 518 12.71 -20.41 -25.30
C PHE A 518 13.98 -20.71 -26.11
N GLN A 519 14.96 -21.42 -25.54
CA GLN A 519 16.14 -21.90 -26.29
C GLN A 519 15.76 -22.88 -27.41
N SER A 520 14.80 -23.79 -27.18
CA SER A 520 14.31 -24.72 -28.22
C SER A 520 13.60 -24.01 -29.38
N GLN A 521 13.01 -22.84 -29.13
CA GLN A 521 12.41 -21.98 -30.15
C GLN A 521 13.43 -21.04 -30.82
N GLY A 522 14.72 -21.12 -30.45
CA GLY A 522 15.78 -20.26 -30.96
C GLY A 522 15.73 -18.81 -30.43
N ILE A 523 14.95 -18.54 -29.38
CA ILE A 523 14.78 -17.20 -28.80
C ILE A 523 15.86 -16.99 -27.72
N PRO A 524 16.68 -15.91 -27.79
CA PRO A 524 17.67 -15.62 -26.77
C PRO A 524 17.04 -15.36 -25.39
N VAL A 525 17.51 -16.10 -24.38
CA VAL A 525 17.07 -15.99 -22.98
C VAL A 525 18.11 -15.23 -22.17
N GLY A 526 17.68 -14.25 -21.36
CA GLY A 526 18.47 -13.63 -20.29
C GLY A 526 19.68 -12.77 -20.68
N LEU A 527 20.26 -12.94 -21.87
CA LEU A 527 21.47 -12.25 -22.31
C LEU A 527 21.21 -11.29 -23.48
N TYR A 528 20.84 -10.05 -23.16
CA TYR A 528 20.97 -8.92 -24.08
C TYR A 528 22.27 -8.19 -23.78
N GLN A 529 23.25 -8.28 -24.69
CA GLN A 529 24.54 -7.60 -24.55
C GLN A 529 24.40 -6.09 -24.80
N ALA A 530 23.90 -5.37 -23.81
CA ALA A 530 23.93 -3.91 -23.77
C ALA A 530 25.38 -3.42 -23.52
N GLY A 531 26.15 -3.30 -24.60
CA GLY A 531 27.41 -2.56 -24.59
C GLY A 531 27.15 -1.06 -24.41
N PRO A 532 28.08 -0.29 -23.82
CA PRO A 532 27.85 1.12 -23.51
C PRO A 532 27.62 2.01 -24.75
N ASP A 533 28.10 1.59 -25.92
CA ASP A 533 27.88 2.29 -27.20
C ASP A 533 26.59 1.86 -27.94
N SER A 534 25.85 0.87 -27.42
CA SER A 534 24.69 0.26 -28.09
C SER A 534 23.41 1.11 -27.99
N LYS A 535 23.43 2.33 -28.56
CA LYS A 535 22.29 3.29 -28.66
C LYS A 535 21.08 2.83 -29.49
N GLY A 536 20.94 1.53 -29.68
CA GLY A 536 19.83 0.85 -30.37
C GLY A 536 19.56 -0.56 -29.82
N ALA A 537 20.11 -0.91 -28.64
CA ALA A 537 19.71 -2.12 -27.93
C ALA A 537 18.23 -1.99 -27.53
N VAL A 538 17.39 -2.83 -28.13
CA VAL A 538 15.95 -2.90 -27.77
C VAL A 538 15.86 -3.45 -26.36
N ASP A 539 15.54 -2.60 -25.38
CA ASP A 539 15.18 -3.03 -24.03
C ASP A 539 13.90 -3.89 -24.11
N PRO A 540 13.98 -5.21 -23.88
CA PRO A 540 12.84 -6.12 -24.03
C PRO A 540 12.07 -6.29 -22.70
N THR A 541 12.55 -5.69 -21.61
CA THR A 541 11.89 -5.63 -20.31
C THR A 541 11.11 -4.33 -20.11
N GLY A 542 11.58 -3.25 -20.75
CA GLY A 542 11.13 -1.88 -20.55
C GLY A 542 11.64 -1.23 -19.26
N ASP A 543 12.51 -1.91 -18.49
CA ASP A 543 12.99 -1.45 -17.18
C ASP A 543 13.79 -0.14 -17.26
N THR A 544 14.53 0.07 -18.36
CA THR A 544 15.32 1.30 -18.58
C THR A 544 14.39 2.49 -18.79
N GLN A 545 13.42 2.36 -19.70
CA GLN A 545 12.43 3.40 -20.00
C GLN A 545 11.54 3.70 -18.79
N PHE A 546 11.20 2.67 -18.02
CA PHE A 546 10.48 2.82 -16.76
C PHE A 546 11.30 3.62 -15.73
N MET A 547 12.57 3.27 -15.52
CA MET A 547 13.44 4.00 -14.59
C MET A 547 13.71 5.44 -15.04
N GLU A 548 13.86 5.71 -16.33
CA GLU A 548 13.96 7.08 -16.86
C GLU A 548 12.69 7.90 -16.54
N HIS A 549 11.51 7.35 -16.80
CA HIS A 549 10.22 8.00 -16.50
C HIS A 549 10.01 8.19 -14.98
N LEU A 550 10.50 7.27 -14.15
CA LEU A 550 10.44 7.37 -12.69
C LEU A 550 11.39 8.47 -12.17
N ASN A 551 12.65 8.48 -12.62
CA ASN A 551 13.63 9.51 -12.28
C ASN A 551 13.18 10.91 -12.77
N LEU A 552 12.55 11.01 -13.95
CA LEU A 552 11.92 12.25 -14.43
C LEU A 552 10.76 12.71 -13.54
N SER A 553 9.95 11.79 -13.02
CA SER A 553 8.86 12.11 -12.09
C SER A 553 9.39 12.66 -10.75
N ILE A 554 10.50 12.10 -10.27
CA ILE A 554 11.22 12.59 -9.08
C ILE A 554 11.82 13.98 -9.34
N ALA A 555 12.46 14.20 -10.50
CA ALA A 555 12.99 15.51 -10.89
C ALA A 555 11.91 16.59 -11.00
N ASN A 556 10.72 16.22 -11.50
CA ASN A 556 9.52 17.06 -11.54
C ASN A 556 8.83 17.25 -10.18
N ARG A 557 9.42 16.75 -9.08
CA ARG A 557 8.93 16.87 -7.69
C ARG A 557 7.53 16.28 -7.48
N HIS A 558 7.19 15.20 -8.18
CA HIS A 558 5.98 14.44 -7.86
C HIS A 558 6.08 13.81 -6.46
N GLY A 559 4.95 13.75 -5.75
CA GLY A 559 4.91 13.24 -4.37
C GLY A 559 5.20 11.73 -4.26
N GLU A 560 5.57 11.31 -3.05
CA GLU A 560 5.87 9.91 -2.69
C GLU A 560 4.72 8.95 -3.11
N ASN A 561 3.45 9.35 -2.98
CA ASN A 561 2.28 8.60 -3.45
C ASN A 561 2.32 8.32 -4.96
N ALA A 562 2.63 9.32 -5.78
CA ALA A 562 2.70 9.17 -7.23
C ALA A 562 3.87 8.26 -7.67
N ILE A 563 4.97 8.27 -6.92
CA ILE A 563 6.11 7.37 -7.12
C ILE A 563 5.74 5.93 -6.72
N ARG A 564 5.06 5.75 -5.58
CA ARG A 564 4.49 4.46 -5.15
C ARG A 564 3.49 3.91 -6.17
N ALA A 565 2.59 4.72 -6.70
CA ALA A 565 1.62 4.29 -7.72
C ALA A 565 2.27 3.88 -9.05
N LYS A 566 3.34 4.57 -9.48
CA LYS A 566 4.14 4.15 -10.64
C LYS A 566 4.89 2.85 -10.39
N TRP A 567 5.45 2.67 -9.19
CA TRP A 567 6.12 1.42 -8.82
C TRP A 567 5.15 0.23 -8.71
N ARG A 568 3.99 0.44 -8.07
CA ARG A 568 2.86 -0.50 -8.02
C ARG A 568 2.44 -0.97 -9.42
N SER A 569 2.42 -0.05 -10.38
CA SER A 569 2.10 -0.37 -11.79
C SER A 569 3.17 -1.24 -12.47
N TRP A 570 4.45 -1.12 -12.09
CA TRP A 570 5.52 -2.03 -12.56
C TRP A 570 5.41 -3.42 -11.92
N VAL A 571 5.13 -3.52 -10.62
CA VAL A 571 4.91 -4.81 -9.95
C VAL A 571 3.68 -5.53 -10.52
N LEU A 572 2.59 -4.81 -10.80
CA LEU A 572 1.39 -5.35 -11.45
C LEU A 572 1.62 -5.72 -12.93
N LYS A 573 2.49 -5.01 -13.65
CA LYS A 573 2.97 -5.45 -14.97
C LYS A 573 3.71 -6.78 -14.84
N PHE A 574 4.70 -6.85 -13.93
CA PHE A 574 5.52 -8.03 -13.72
C PHE A 574 4.70 -9.28 -13.38
N SER A 575 3.77 -9.20 -12.43
CA SER A 575 2.94 -10.35 -12.04
C SER A 575 2.03 -10.86 -13.16
N ARG A 576 1.46 -9.97 -13.98
CA ARG A 576 0.63 -10.35 -15.15
C ARG A 576 1.46 -10.90 -16.32
N ILE A 577 2.74 -10.52 -16.43
CA ILE A 577 3.69 -11.12 -17.38
C ILE A 577 4.15 -12.50 -16.87
N ALA A 578 4.35 -12.66 -15.57
CA ALA A 578 4.63 -13.97 -14.96
C ALA A 578 3.47 -14.96 -15.14
N ALA A 579 2.21 -14.52 -15.02
CA ALA A 579 1.05 -15.37 -15.32
C ALA A 579 1.08 -15.91 -16.77
N ALA A 580 1.25 -14.99 -17.74
CA ALA A 580 1.34 -15.35 -19.15
C ALA A 580 2.59 -16.17 -19.50
N PHE A 581 3.68 -16.05 -18.73
CA PHE A 581 4.86 -16.91 -18.84
C PHE A 581 4.50 -18.35 -18.45
N GLU A 582 3.78 -18.55 -17.35
CA GLU A 582 3.35 -19.86 -16.88
C GLU A 582 2.37 -20.53 -17.86
N GLU A 583 1.38 -19.80 -18.36
CA GLU A 583 0.49 -20.26 -19.43
C GLU A 583 1.27 -20.69 -20.69
N THR A 584 2.34 -19.96 -21.04
CA THR A 584 3.11 -20.20 -22.27
C THR A 584 4.13 -21.35 -22.13
N VAL A 585 4.73 -21.53 -20.95
CA VAL A 585 5.79 -22.55 -20.69
C VAL A 585 5.22 -23.83 -20.09
N TYR A 586 4.27 -23.72 -19.15
CA TYR A 586 3.70 -24.82 -18.37
C TYR A 586 2.25 -25.15 -18.73
N GLY A 587 1.61 -24.37 -19.62
CA GLY A 587 0.24 -24.59 -20.11
C GLY A 587 -0.87 -24.08 -19.18
N ALA A 588 -0.54 -23.66 -17.96
CA ALA A 588 -1.46 -23.06 -16.99
C ALA A 588 -0.68 -22.19 -15.98
N SER A 589 -1.35 -21.19 -15.39
CA SER A 589 -0.79 -20.34 -14.34
C SER A 589 -1.52 -20.48 -13.02
N ALA A 590 -0.77 -20.45 -11.90
CA ALA A 590 -1.36 -20.30 -10.57
C ALA A 590 -1.69 -18.83 -10.23
N LEU A 591 -1.16 -17.88 -11.01
CA LEU A 591 -1.35 -16.44 -10.85
C LEU A 591 -2.61 -15.91 -11.56
N TYR A 592 -3.27 -16.72 -12.37
CA TYR A 592 -4.54 -16.35 -13.03
C TYR A 592 -5.69 -17.28 -12.67
N ILE A 593 -6.40 -16.94 -11.60
CA ILE A 593 -7.61 -17.64 -11.17
C ILE A 593 -8.80 -17.15 -12.00
N GLY A 594 -9.58 -18.09 -12.54
CA GLY A 594 -10.82 -17.80 -13.29
C GLY A 594 -10.66 -17.61 -14.81
N SER A 595 -9.52 -17.96 -15.41
CA SER A 595 -9.27 -17.89 -16.87
C SER A 595 -10.43 -18.47 -17.70
N HIS A 596 -10.90 -19.66 -17.33
CA HIS A 596 -12.03 -20.34 -17.98
C HIS A 596 -13.32 -19.48 -18.02
N GLU A 597 -13.64 -18.73 -16.96
CA GLU A 597 -14.83 -17.85 -16.97
C GLU A 597 -14.64 -16.65 -17.91
N THR A 598 -13.45 -16.05 -17.90
CA THR A 598 -13.10 -14.92 -18.77
C THR A 598 -12.97 -15.30 -20.24
N ASP A 599 -12.70 -16.57 -20.54
CA ASP A 599 -12.57 -17.08 -21.91
C ASP A 599 -13.89 -17.62 -22.47
N VAL A 600 -14.80 -18.10 -21.62
CA VAL A 600 -16.23 -18.23 -22.00
C VAL A 600 -16.79 -16.85 -22.39
N GLY A 601 -16.41 -15.80 -21.67
CA GLY A 601 -16.69 -14.41 -22.03
C GLY A 601 -18.12 -13.98 -21.72
N ALA A 602 -18.56 -14.20 -20.48
CA ALA A 602 -19.91 -13.93 -19.97
C ALA A 602 -20.51 -12.57 -20.38
N TYR A 603 -19.68 -11.54 -20.47
CA TYR A 603 -20.08 -10.17 -20.82
C TYR A 603 -19.98 -9.82 -22.32
N GLY A 604 -19.78 -10.81 -23.19
CA GLY A 604 -19.60 -10.62 -24.64
C GLY A 604 -18.17 -10.18 -25.03
N VAL A 605 -17.22 -10.31 -24.12
CA VAL A 605 -15.78 -10.04 -24.32
C VAL A 605 -14.96 -11.16 -23.69
N GLN A 606 -13.86 -11.53 -24.34
CA GLN A 606 -13.01 -12.67 -23.97
C GLN A 606 -11.56 -12.26 -23.74
N GLY A 607 -10.79 -13.15 -23.11
CA GLY A 607 -9.35 -13.04 -22.89
C GLY A 607 -8.98 -12.28 -21.61
N HIS A 608 -7.81 -12.65 -21.09
CA HIS A 608 -7.32 -12.30 -19.76
C HIS A 608 -5.82 -12.00 -19.74
N GLY A 609 -5.29 -11.54 -18.60
CA GLY A 609 -3.85 -11.33 -18.41
C GLY A 609 -3.32 -10.02 -19.03
N TYR A 610 -2.02 -9.92 -19.29
CA TYR A 610 -1.40 -8.72 -19.88
C TYR A 610 -1.67 -8.61 -21.40
N VAL A 611 -1.56 -7.39 -21.95
CA VAL A 611 -1.91 -7.09 -23.35
C VAL A 611 -0.67 -6.66 -24.14
N TRP A 612 -0.27 -7.48 -25.11
CA TRP A 612 0.79 -7.16 -26.08
C TRP A 612 0.22 -6.66 -27.41
N PRO A 613 0.93 -5.78 -28.14
CA PRO A 613 0.56 -5.38 -29.50
C PRO A 613 0.61 -6.53 -30.51
N ASP A 614 1.51 -7.50 -30.30
CA ASP A 614 1.78 -8.61 -31.20
C ASP A 614 2.43 -9.79 -30.45
N GLU A 615 2.37 -10.99 -31.04
CA GLU A 615 2.90 -12.21 -30.43
C GLU A 615 4.43 -12.25 -30.37
N ALA A 616 5.13 -11.60 -31.30
CA ALA A 616 6.59 -11.56 -31.31
C ALA A 616 7.17 -10.62 -30.24
N THR A 617 6.44 -9.57 -29.83
CA THR A 617 6.77 -8.81 -28.61
C THR A 617 6.42 -9.58 -27.34
N LYS A 618 5.30 -10.33 -27.29
CA LYS A 618 5.00 -11.26 -26.18
C LYS A 618 6.17 -12.22 -25.94
N LEU A 619 6.51 -13.06 -26.92
CA LEU A 619 7.54 -14.09 -26.77
C LEU A 619 8.92 -13.50 -26.40
N ARG A 620 9.26 -12.31 -26.91
CA ARG A 620 10.52 -11.62 -26.58
C ARG A 620 10.54 -11.10 -25.13
N GLU A 621 9.45 -10.49 -24.66
CA GLU A 621 9.37 -9.98 -23.28
C GLU A 621 9.30 -11.12 -22.25
N LEU A 622 8.66 -12.25 -22.59
CA LEU A 622 8.68 -13.46 -21.77
C LEU A 622 10.08 -14.07 -21.67
N ALA A 623 10.78 -14.26 -22.79
CA ALA A 623 12.15 -14.79 -22.81
C ALA A 623 13.15 -13.87 -22.08
N ALA A 624 12.92 -12.55 -22.09
CA ALA A 624 13.71 -11.58 -21.36
C ALA A 624 13.52 -11.64 -19.84
N ASN A 625 12.29 -11.88 -19.38
CA ASN A 625 11.97 -11.97 -17.96
C ASN A 625 12.13 -13.38 -17.37
N ALA A 626 12.42 -14.41 -18.18
CA ALA A 626 12.44 -15.81 -17.77
C ALA A 626 13.17 -16.07 -16.43
N HIS A 627 14.45 -15.71 -16.32
CA HIS A 627 15.23 -15.93 -15.09
C HIS A 627 14.70 -15.16 -13.87
N ARG A 628 14.09 -13.98 -14.07
CA ARG A 628 13.45 -13.19 -13.01
C ARG A 628 12.17 -13.88 -12.52
N ILE A 629 11.35 -14.38 -13.45
CA ILE A 629 10.08 -15.06 -13.16
C ILE A 629 10.36 -16.40 -12.47
N GLU A 630 11.20 -17.24 -13.05
CA GLU A 630 11.55 -18.56 -12.52
C GLU A 630 12.22 -18.47 -11.14
N GLY A 631 13.12 -17.48 -10.96
CA GLY A 631 13.70 -17.17 -9.67
C GLY A 631 12.69 -16.70 -8.63
N TRP A 632 11.61 -16.01 -9.04
CA TRP A 632 10.53 -15.55 -8.15
C TRP A 632 9.54 -16.66 -7.78
N ARG A 633 9.21 -17.56 -8.71
CA ARG A 633 8.29 -18.70 -8.53
C ARG A 633 8.70 -19.67 -7.42
N SER A 634 9.99 -19.73 -7.09
CA SER A 634 10.50 -20.55 -5.97
C SER A 634 10.42 -19.87 -4.60
N THR A 635 10.00 -18.59 -4.53
CA THR A 635 10.07 -17.78 -3.31
C THR A 635 8.77 -17.75 -2.52
N ARG A 636 8.89 -17.46 -1.21
CA ARG A 636 7.74 -17.26 -0.31
C ARG A 636 6.76 -16.22 -0.84
N SER A 637 7.26 -15.14 -1.46
CA SER A 637 6.43 -14.03 -1.95
C SER A 637 5.50 -14.41 -3.11
N TYR A 638 5.88 -15.41 -3.92
CA TYR A 638 5.03 -15.97 -4.97
C TYR A 638 3.90 -16.84 -4.37
N PHE A 639 4.21 -17.69 -3.38
CA PHE A 639 3.19 -18.51 -2.70
C PHE A 639 2.19 -17.66 -1.91
N SER A 640 2.65 -16.66 -1.14
CA SER A 640 1.75 -15.70 -0.49
C SER A 640 0.87 -14.96 -1.51
N PHE A 641 1.42 -14.61 -2.68
CA PHE A 641 0.66 -13.90 -3.71
C PHE A 641 -0.40 -14.78 -4.41
N ILE A 642 -0.17 -16.09 -4.60
CA ILE A 642 -1.23 -17.03 -5.03
C ILE A 642 -2.36 -17.08 -4.00
N GLN A 643 -2.02 -17.19 -2.72
CA GLN A 643 -3.01 -17.29 -1.64
C GLN A 643 -3.81 -15.98 -1.50
N ASP A 644 -3.17 -14.84 -1.68
CA ASP A 644 -3.81 -13.53 -1.80
C ASP A 644 -4.76 -13.46 -2.99
N LEU A 645 -4.34 -13.94 -4.16
CA LEU A 645 -5.18 -13.97 -5.36
C LEU A 645 -6.43 -14.83 -5.16
N ALA A 646 -6.33 -15.97 -4.46
CA ALA A 646 -7.46 -16.82 -4.13
C ALA A 646 -8.47 -16.11 -3.20
N TRP A 647 -8.00 -15.54 -2.09
CA TRP A 647 -8.83 -14.77 -1.15
C TRP A 647 -9.50 -13.55 -1.82
N HIS A 648 -8.78 -12.84 -2.69
CA HIS A 648 -9.36 -11.76 -3.49
C HIS A 648 -10.34 -12.28 -4.55
N TRP A 649 -10.14 -13.48 -5.12
CA TRP A 649 -11.07 -14.08 -6.09
C TRP A 649 -12.41 -14.49 -5.47
N GLU A 650 -12.40 -14.95 -4.21
CA GLU A 650 -13.61 -15.17 -3.42
C GLU A 650 -14.40 -13.88 -3.25
N LYS A 651 -13.71 -12.78 -2.90
CA LYS A 651 -14.32 -11.48 -2.55
C LYS A 651 -14.49 -10.49 -3.70
N ARG A 652 -13.99 -10.78 -4.92
CA ARG A 652 -14.13 -9.93 -6.12
C ARG A 652 -15.61 -9.68 -6.44
N PRO A 653 -16.10 -8.43 -6.53
CA PRO A 653 -17.52 -8.15 -6.84
C PRO A 653 -17.98 -8.78 -8.17
N VAL A 654 -17.23 -8.56 -9.25
CA VAL A 654 -17.52 -9.10 -10.59
C VAL A 654 -16.55 -10.22 -10.97
N ARG A 655 -17.13 -11.32 -11.48
CA ARG A 655 -16.49 -12.51 -12.10
C ARG A 655 -16.78 -12.57 -13.61
N GLY A 656 -16.14 -13.50 -14.34
CA GLY A 656 -16.35 -13.65 -15.79
C GLY A 656 -15.90 -12.50 -16.71
N ILE A 657 -15.22 -11.45 -16.20
CA ILE A 657 -14.59 -10.41 -17.00
C ILE A 657 -13.31 -9.87 -16.34
N ASP A 658 -12.19 -9.89 -17.08
CA ASP A 658 -10.95 -9.22 -16.68
C ASP A 658 -11.01 -7.72 -17.05
N LEU A 659 -11.54 -6.90 -16.13
CA LEU A 659 -11.63 -5.46 -16.30
C LEU A 659 -10.27 -4.83 -16.67
N HIS A 660 -9.16 -5.36 -16.17
CA HIS A 660 -7.84 -4.80 -16.42
C HIS A 660 -7.32 -5.15 -17.82
N HIS A 661 -7.53 -6.37 -18.29
CA HIS A 661 -7.23 -6.77 -19.65
C HIS A 661 -8.09 -6.01 -20.67
N GLN A 662 -9.39 -5.84 -20.43
CA GLN A 662 -10.27 -5.11 -21.36
C GLN A 662 -9.96 -3.59 -21.36
N HIS A 663 -9.57 -2.99 -20.22
CA HIS A 663 -9.06 -1.62 -20.21
C HIS A 663 -7.72 -1.48 -20.95
N ASP A 664 -6.78 -2.41 -20.76
CA ASP A 664 -5.51 -2.40 -21.48
C ASP A 664 -5.69 -2.58 -22.99
N LYS A 665 -6.69 -3.35 -23.44
CA LYS A 665 -7.09 -3.43 -24.86
C LYS A 665 -7.51 -2.06 -25.41
N LEU A 666 -8.32 -1.27 -24.69
CA LEU A 666 -8.69 0.09 -25.09
C LEU A 666 -7.49 1.07 -25.10
N ARG A 667 -6.51 0.84 -24.21
CA ARG A 667 -5.33 1.70 -24.04
C ARG A 667 -4.21 1.44 -25.06
N CYS A 668 -3.95 0.17 -25.34
CA CYS A 668 -2.73 -0.28 -26.04
C CYS A 668 -2.98 -0.76 -27.48
N LEU A 669 -4.19 -1.18 -27.84
CA LEU A 669 -4.48 -1.78 -29.16
C LEU A 669 -5.29 -0.87 -30.08
N LYS A 670 -5.08 -1.04 -31.39
CA LYS A 670 -5.91 -0.44 -32.45
C LYS A 670 -7.10 -1.35 -32.76
N LEU A 671 -8.09 -1.34 -31.86
CA LEU A 671 -9.30 -2.16 -31.96
C LEU A 671 -10.21 -1.74 -33.13
N THR A 672 -11.02 -2.68 -33.62
CA THR A 672 -12.13 -2.36 -34.54
C THR A 672 -13.29 -1.65 -33.81
N GLN A 673 -14.22 -1.07 -34.57
CA GLN A 673 -15.45 -0.47 -34.02
C GLN A 673 -16.35 -1.51 -33.33
N GLU A 674 -16.24 -2.79 -33.70
CA GLU A 674 -17.02 -3.88 -33.09
C GLU A 674 -16.35 -4.36 -31.79
N GLN A 675 -15.04 -4.55 -31.80
CA GLN A 675 -14.26 -4.93 -30.61
C GLN A 675 -14.33 -3.86 -29.51
N SER A 676 -14.16 -2.58 -29.87
CA SER A 676 -14.26 -1.49 -28.90
C SER A 676 -15.70 -1.31 -28.40
N ALA A 677 -16.71 -1.44 -29.26
CA ALA A 677 -18.12 -1.47 -28.83
C ALA A 677 -18.40 -2.60 -27.82
N ALA A 678 -17.92 -3.82 -28.07
CA ALA A 678 -18.09 -4.94 -27.16
C ALA A 678 -17.51 -4.64 -25.76
N ILE A 679 -16.31 -4.05 -25.68
CA ILE A 679 -15.71 -3.67 -24.40
C ILE A 679 -16.52 -2.58 -23.68
N TYR A 680 -16.93 -1.51 -24.36
CA TYR A 680 -17.74 -0.45 -23.71
C TYR A 680 -19.09 -0.98 -23.22
N LEU A 681 -19.75 -1.86 -23.98
CA LEU A 681 -21.02 -2.48 -23.58
C LEU A 681 -20.82 -3.46 -22.42
N ALA A 682 -19.75 -4.26 -22.42
CA ALA A 682 -19.41 -5.16 -21.32
C ALA A 682 -19.15 -4.43 -20.00
N LEU A 683 -18.34 -3.35 -20.05
CA LEU A 683 -18.03 -2.51 -18.87
C LEU A 683 -19.25 -1.76 -18.32
N ALA A 684 -20.18 -1.34 -19.19
CA ALA A 684 -21.44 -0.76 -18.73
C ALA A 684 -22.37 -1.83 -18.14
N ARG A 685 -22.47 -2.99 -18.79
CA ARG A 685 -23.36 -4.09 -18.39
C ARG A 685 -22.98 -4.70 -17.05
N CYS A 686 -21.69 -4.89 -16.73
CA CYS A 686 -21.31 -5.45 -15.43
C CYS A 686 -21.63 -4.51 -14.26
N VAL A 687 -21.55 -3.19 -14.45
CA VAL A 687 -21.96 -2.18 -13.45
C VAL A 687 -23.50 -2.11 -13.34
N GLU A 688 -24.22 -2.30 -14.45
CA GLU A 688 -25.69 -2.29 -14.48
C GLU A 688 -26.29 -3.55 -13.82
N GLU A 689 -25.82 -4.75 -14.18
CA GLU A 689 -26.24 -6.02 -13.56
C GLU A 689 -25.94 -6.08 -12.06
N ALA A 690 -24.82 -5.50 -11.61
CA ALA A 690 -24.46 -5.47 -10.20
C ALA A 690 -25.45 -4.68 -9.32
N GLY A 691 -26.24 -3.76 -9.87
CA GLY A 691 -27.14 -2.88 -9.11
C GLY A 691 -28.63 -3.10 -9.31
N VAL A 692 -29.05 -3.82 -10.35
CA VAL A 692 -30.47 -4.09 -10.61
C VAL A 692 -30.87 -5.42 -9.97
N PRO A 693 -31.77 -5.45 -8.97
CA PRO A 693 -32.26 -6.69 -8.40
C PRO A 693 -32.98 -7.52 -9.48
N THR A 694 -32.66 -8.81 -9.57
CA THR A 694 -33.12 -9.74 -10.63
C THR A 694 -34.58 -10.19 -10.45
N SER A 695 -35.50 -9.23 -10.43
CA SER A 695 -36.95 -9.45 -10.36
C SER A 695 -37.71 -9.17 -11.66
N THR A 696 -37.03 -8.68 -12.72
CA THR A 696 -37.66 -8.26 -13.99
C THR A 696 -37.10 -8.94 -15.24
N THR A 697 -36.55 -10.15 -15.14
CA THR A 697 -36.25 -10.99 -16.31
C THR A 697 -37.46 -11.85 -16.67
N SER A 698 -38.54 -11.21 -17.15
CA SER A 698 -39.69 -11.92 -17.69
C SER A 698 -39.30 -12.75 -18.92
N THR A 699 -39.70 -14.01 -18.97
CA THR A 699 -39.29 -15.00 -19.98
C THR A 699 -39.72 -14.61 -21.40
N SER A 700 -38.79 -14.09 -22.22
CA SER A 700 -38.99 -13.93 -23.67
C SER A 700 -37.68 -13.85 -24.47
N SER A 701 -36.94 -14.96 -24.57
CA SER A 701 -35.99 -15.22 -25.66
C SER A 701 -36.11 -16.69 -26.08
N VAL A 702 -35.90 -16.96 -27.37
CA VAL A 702 -36.27 -18.24 -28.03
C VAL A 702 -35.13 -19.25 -27.96
N ASP A 703 -35.50 -20.55 -27.97
CA ASP A 703 -34.62 -21.70 -27.80
C ASP A 703 -33.36 -21.72 -28.68
N LEU A 704 -32.22 -21.96 -28.03
CA LEU A 704 -30.99 -22.51 -28.61
C LEU A 704 -30.42 -23.53 -27.60
N PRO A 705 -29.93 -24.71 -28.04
CA PRO A 705 -29.81 -25.87 -27.16
C PRO A 705 -28.59 -25.88 -26.22
N ASN A 706 -28.78 -26.50 -25.06
CA ASN A 706 -27.81 -26.69 -23.98
C ASN A 706 -26.40 -27.15 -24.41
N GLN A 707 -25.38 -26.33 -24.16
CA GLN A 707 -24.02 -26.82 -23.87
C GLN A 707 -23.09 -25.85 -23.10
N ALA A 708 -23.65 -24.87 -22.36
CA ALA A 708 -22.88 -23.81 -21.67
C ALA A 708 -23.17 -23.67 -20.16
N SER A 709 -23.73 -24.70 -19.52
CA SER A 709 -24.03 -24.71 -18.09
C SER A 709 -22.77 -25.00 -17.24
N ASN A 710 -21.93 -23.98 -17.01
CA ASN A 710 -20.92 -23.90 -15.93
C ASN A 710 -20.16 -22.54 -15.91
N SER A 711 -20.86 -21.40 -16.10
CA SER A 711 -20.28 -20.06 -15.96
C SER A 711 -20.96 -19.29 -14.82
N LEU A 712 -20.20 -18.93 -13.79
CA LEU A 712 -20.66 -18.20 -12.61
C LEU A 712 -20.67 -16.69 -12.88
N THR A 713 -21.72 -16.23 -13.55
CA THR A 713 -22.06 -14.82 -13.66
C THR A 713 -22.78 -14.33 -12.39
N ILE A 714 -22.97 -13.02 -12.23
CA ILE A 714 -23.72 -12.44 -11.10
C ILE A 714 -25.15 -13.03 -11.01
N ALA A 715 -25.73 -13.46 -12.13
CA ALA A 715 -27.05 -14.08 -12.18
C ALA A 715 -27.10 -15.55 -11.68
N ASN A 716 -25.95 -16.20 -11.49
CA ASN A 716 -25.83 -17.63 -11.18
C ASN A 716 -25.16 -17.94 -9.83
N ASP A 717 -24.60 -16.94 -9.15
CA ASP A 717 -23.82 -17.10 -7.92
C ASP A 717 -24.68 -16.72 -6.67
N PRO A 718 -25.06 -17.68 -5.81
CA PRO A 718 -26.07 -17.47 -4.77
C PRO A 718 -25.63 -16.50 -3.67
N ASP A 719 -24.32 -16.34 -3.47
CA ASP A 719 -23.75 -15.48 -2.44
C ASP A 719 -23.67 -14.00 -2.89
N ARG A 720 -24.11 -13.68 -4.12
CA ARG A 720 -23.84 -12.41 -4.81
C ARG A 720 -25.10 -11.69 -5.29
N GLN A 721 -26.02 -11.44 -4.36
CA GLN A 721 -27.27 -10.76 -4.68
C GLN A 721 -27.03 -9.32 -5.20
N PRO A 722 -27.56 -8.95 -6.39
CA PRO A 722 -27.37 -7.62 -6.96
C PRO A 722 -28.15 -6.53 -6.21
N GLY A 723 -27.54 -5.34 -6.10
CA GLY A 723 -28.08 -4.19 -5.37
C GLY A 723 -27.03 -3.10 -5.13
N GLU A 724 -27.40 -2.03 -4.43
CA GLU A 724 -26.59 -0.81 -4.27
C GLU A 724 -25.15 -1.09 -3.77
N HIS A 725 -24.99 -2.01 -2.81
CA HIS A 725 -23.68 -2.39 -2.26
C HIS A 725 -22.79 -3.12 -3.28
N LEU A 726 -23.34 -4.05 -4.05
CA LEU A 726 -22.58 -4.77 -5.07
C LEU A 726 -22.19 -3.81 -6.21
N GLN A 727 -23.09 -2.90 -6.61
CA GLN A 727 -22.75 -1.85 -7.58
C GLN A 727 -21.66 -0.89 -7.09
N TYR A 728 -21.69 -0.49 -5.80
CA TYR A 728 -20.64 0.33 -5.18
C TYR A 728 -19.26 -0.34 -5.27
N GLU A 729 -19.16 -1.59 -4.77
CA GLU A 729 -17.90 -2.35 -4.83
C GLU A 729 -17.48 -2.69 -6.28
N THR A 730 -18.41 -2.92 -7.21
CA THR A 730 -18.12 -3.08 -8.64
C THR A 730 -17.53 -1.80 -9.26
N ILE A 731 -18.03 -0.61 -8.88
CA ILE A 731 -17.45 0.67 -9.34
C ILE A 731 -16.06 0.86 -8.73
N LEU A 732 -15.83 0.50 -7.47
CA LEU A 732 -14.49 0.48 -6.88
C LEU A 732 -13.54 -0.47 -7.63
N GLN A 733 -13.99 -1.69 -7.95
CA GLN A 733 -13.20 -2.67 -8.71
C GLN A 733 -12.79 -2.12 -10.09
N LEU A 734 -13.66 -1.35 -10.75
CA LEU A 734 -13.35 -0.64 -11.99
C LEU A 734 -12.37 0.53 -11.75
N LEU A 735 -12.56 1.34 -10.70
CA LEU A 735 -11.66 2.46 -10.37
C LEU A 735 -10.23 2.01 -10.01
N CYS A 736 -10.07 0.85 -9.38
CA CYS A 736 -8.75 0.23 -9.13
C CYS A 736 -7.97 -0.05 -10.44
N VAL A 737 -8.66 -0.33 -11.54
CA VAL A 737 -8.08 -0.59 -12.87
C VAL A 737 -7.74 0.69 -13.64
N ILE A 738 -8.43 1.78 -13.35
CA ILE A 738 -8.29 3.07 -14.04
C ILE A 738 -7.81 4.20 -13.10
N PRO A 739 -6.71 4.04 -12.34
CA PRO A 739 -6.22 5.06 -11.43
C PRO A 739 -5.85 6.35 -12.20
N GLU A 740 -5.98 7.51 -11.55
CA GLU A 740 -5.78 8.82 -12.19
C GLU A 740 -4.37 8.98 -12.79
N THR A 741 -3.37 8.34 -12.17
CA THR A 741 -1.98 8.25 -12.66
C THR A 741 -1.84 7.54 -14.01
N ASN A 742 -2.79 6.68 -14.39
CA ASN A 742 -2.88 5.99 -15.68
C ASN A 742 -3.97 6.61 -16.60
N SER A 743 -4.17 7.92 -16.50
CA SER A 743 -5.14 8.74 -17.26
C SER A 743 -6.62 8.62 -16.82
N GLY A 744 -6.93 7.90 -15.74
CA GLY A 744 -8.27 7.88 -15.15
C GLY A 744 -9.37 7.46 -16.13
N LEU A 745 -10.51 8.16 -16.09
CA LEU A 745 -11.66 7.91 -16.98
C LEU A 745 -11.41 8.26 -18.45
N PHE A 746 -10.22 8.69 -18.87
CA PHE A 746 -9.96 9.16 -20.24
C PHE A 746 -10.33 8.10 -21.29
N TYR A 747 -9.77 6.90 -21.22
CA TYR A 747 -10.02 5.84 -22.20
C TYR A 747 -11.48 5.38 -22.20
N LEU A 748 -12.13 5.33 -21.03
CA LEU A 748 -13.56 5.05 -20.92
C LEU A 748 -14.42 6.13 -21.62
N SER A 749 -14.04 7.39 -21.45
CA SER A 749 -14.75 8.53 -22.03
C SER A 749 -14.65 8.64 -23.56
N LEU A 750 -13.70 7.94 -24.20
CA LEU A 750 -13.61 7.88 -25.66
C LEU A 750 -14.83 7.17 -26.27
N GLY A 751 -15.51 6.30 -25.52
CA GLY A 751 -16.77 5.67 -25.92
C GLY A 751 -17.92 6.65 -26.18
N LEU A 752 -17.87 7.86 -25.62
CA LEU A 752 -18.81 8.96 -25.92
C LEU A 752 -18.74 9.44 -27.38
N PHE A 753 -17.65 9.14 -28.08
CA PHE A 753 -17.42 9.50 -29.49
C PHE A 753 -17.59 8.30 -30.43
N HIS A 754 -18.04 7.14 -29.92
CA HIS A 754 -18.18 5.93 -30.73
C HIS A 754 -19.26 6.07 -31.81
N PRO A 755 -19.08 5.53 -33.04
CA PRO A 755 -20.06 5.66 -34.12
C PRO A 755 -21.44 5.08 -33.80
N ARG A 756 -21.51 3.90 -33.16
CA ARG A 756 -22.78 3.28 -32.74
C ARG A 756 -23.43 4.06 -31.60
N GLN A 757 -24.75 4.30 -31.66
CA GLN A 757 -25.47 5.10 -30.65
C GLN A 757 -25.66 4.38 -29.31
N ASP A 758 -25.88 3.06 -29.34
CA ASP A 758 -26.03 2.21 -28.15
C ASP A 758 -24.81 2.31 -27.21
N VAL A 759 -23.61 2.23 -27.77
CA VAL A 759 -22.34 2.42 -27.05
C VAL A 759 -22.27 3.79 -26.38
N ARG A 760 -22.64 4.86 -27.08
CA ARG A 760 -22.61 6.22 -26.49
C ARG A 760 -23.57 6.35 -25.30
N ILE A 761 -24.76 5.77 -25.41
CA ILE A 761 -25.76 5.75 -24.33
C ILE A 761 -25.28 4.91 -23.14
N ALA A 762 -24.77 3.70 -23.39
CA ALA A 762 -24.23 2.84 -22.34
C ALA A 762 -23.07 3.51 -21.57
N VAL A 763 -22.19 4.22 -22.28
CA VAL A 763 -21.07 4.96 -21.66
C VAL A 763 -21.54 6.20 -20.89
N VAL A 764 -22.63 6.88 -21.31
CA VAL A 764 -23.28 7.91 -20.47
C VAL A 764 -23.81 7.28 -19.18
N LYS A 765 -24.61 6.22 -19.27
CA LYS A 765 -25.21 5.52 -18.11
C LYS A 765 -24.18 4.92 -17.14
N LEU A 766 -22.99 4.59 -17.63
CA LEU A 766 -21.86 4.17 -16.82
C LEU A 766 -21.18 5.36 -16.12
N LEU A 767 -20.91 6.44 -16.86
CA LEU A 767 -20.30 7.66 -16.31
C LEU A 767 -21.21 8.39 -15.31
N GLU A 768 -22.53 8.26 -15.42
CA GLU A 768 -23.50 8.73 -14.42
C GLU A 768 -23.33 8.02 -13.08
N ARG A 769 -23.35 6.68 -13.08
CA ARG A 769 -23.13 5.89 -11.87
C ARG A 769 -21.75 6.13 -11.25
N ILE A 770 -20.72 6.31 -12.07
CA ILE A 770 -19.38 6.71 -11.59
C ILE A 770 -19.40 8.12 -10.99
N MET A 771 -20.12 9.09 -11.56
CA MET A 771 -20.24 10.44 -11.02
C MET A 771 -21.00 10.49 -9.68
N GLU A 772 -22.00 9.62 -9.51
CA GLU A 772 -22.79 9.49 -8.28
C GLU A 772 -22.05 8.71 -7.18
N HIS A 773 -21.09 7.85 -7.55
CA HIS A 773 -20.27 7.07 -6.62
C HIS A 773 -19.32 7.94 -5.78
N ALA A 774 -19.23 7.65 -4.48
CA ALA A 774 -18.48 8.44 -3.48
C ALA A 774 -17.02 8.69 -3.84
N ALA A 775 -16.32 7.70 -4.41
CA ALA A 775 -14.98 7.87 -4.95
C ALA A 775 -14.98 8.38 -6.41
N GLY A 776 -15.95 7.94 -7.21
CA GLY A 776 -15.98 8.19 -8.65
C GLY A 776 -16.25 9.66 -9.00
N ARG A 777 -16.89 10.43 -8.10
CA ARG A 777 -17.00 11.90 -8.21
C ARG A 777 -15.66 12.61 -8.38
N HIS A 778 -14.56 12.07 -7.81
CA HIS A 778 -13.21 12.64 -7.95
C HIS A 778 -12.63 12.39 -9.33
N PHE A 779 -12.71 11.14 -9.80
CA PHE A 779 -12.33 10.72 -11.15
C PHE A 779 -13.16 11.42 -12.24
N TRP A 780 -14.43 11.70 -11.96
CA TRP A 780 -15.26 12.58 -12.80
C TRP A 780 -14.79 14.03 -12.72
N SER A 781 -14.40 14.54 -11.55
CA SER A 781 -13.87 15.91 -11.41
C SER A 781 -12.59 16.12 -12.22
N SER A 782 -11.64 15.17 -12.21
CA SER A 782 -10.39 15.23 -12.99
C SER A 782 -10.57 15.03 -14.50
N LEU A 783 -11.68 14.41 -14.95
CA LEU A 783 -11.96 14.21 -16.38
C LEU A 783 -12.01 15.53 -17.18
N GLY A 784 -11.35 15.56 -18.34
CA GLY A 784 -11.19 16.75 -19.18
C GLY A 784 -12.51 17.33 -19.73
N ARG A 785 -12.55 18.67 -19.86
CA ARG A 785 -13.74 19.44 -20.31
C ARG A 785 -14.34 18.96 -21.64
N PHE A 786 -13.51 18.47 -22.56
CA PHE A 786 -13.95 17.94 -23.87
C PHE A 786 -14.88 16.73 -23.72
N ALA A 787 -14.49 15.74 -22.91
CA ALA A 787 -15.32 14.56 -22.63
C ALA A 787 -16.61 14.94 -21.88
N LYS A 788 -16.52 15.84 -20.88
CA LYS A 788 -17.70 16.36 -20.16
C LYS A 788 -18.72 17.03 -21.09
N LEU A 789 -18.27 17.79 -22.09
CA LEU A 789 -19.16 18.40 -23.09
C LEU A 789 -19.83 17.35 -23.99
N ALA A 790 -19.11 16.30 -24.39
CA ALA A 790 -19.68 15.20 -25.16
C ALA A 790 -20.72 14.40 -24.35
N PHE A 791 -20.45 14.13 -23.08
CA PHE A 791 -21.40 13.51 -22.14
C PHE A 791 -22.71 14.32 -22.04
N PHE A 792 -22.63 15.62 -21.76
CA PHE A 792 -23.84 16.47 -21.67
C PHE A 792 -24.57 16.61 -23.01
N ARG A 793 -23.88 16.44 -24.14
CA ARG A 793 -24.52 16.37 -25.46
C ARG A 793 -25.30 15.07 -25.62
N VAL A 794 -24.66 13.90 -25.43
CA VAL A 794 -25.30 12.59 -25.61
C VAL A 794 -26.46 12.41 -24.62
N LYS A 795 -26.31 12.83 -23.35
CA LYS A 795 -27.40 12.82 -22.37
C LYS A 795 -28.62 13.65 -22.81
N ARG A 796 -28.42 14.77 -23.52
CA ARG A 796 -29.52 15.56 -24.10
C ARG A 796 -30.15 14.88 -25.32
N GLU A 797 -29.34 14.23 -26.17
CA GLU A 797 -29.83 13.44 -27.30
C GLU A 797 -30.69 12.24 -26.82
N GLU A 798 -30.33 11.61 -25.70
CA GLU A 798 -31.13 10.54 -25.06
C GLU A 798 -32.41 11.07 -24.41
N VAL A 799 -32.34 12.14 -23.60
CA VAL A 799 -33.52 12.74 -22.94
C VAL A 799 -34.50 13.36 -23.94
N ALA A 800 -34.06 13.74 -25.14
CA ALA A 800 -34.94 14.10 -26.24
C ALA A 800 -35.72 12.86 -26.74
N LYS A 801 -35.00 11.79 -27.14
CA LYS A 801 -35.64 10.55 -27.60
C LYS A 801 -36.64 9.96 -26.59
N GLN A 802 -36.29 9.92 -25.30
CA GLN A 802 -37.20 9.45 -24.24
C GLN A 802 -38.46 10.32 -24.02
N LYS A 803 -38.56 11.49 -24.69
CA LYS A 803 -39.76 12.33 -24.77
C LYS A 803 -40.47 12.25 -26.13
N ASP A 804 -39.76 11.92 -27.19
CA ASP A 804 -40.33 11.65 -28.52
C ASP A 804 -40.96 10.23 -28.60
N GLU A 805 -40.54 9.33 -27.70
CA GLU A 805 -41.02 7.95 -27.54
C GLU A 805 -42.14 7.79 -26.45
N LYS A 806 -42.71 8.90 -25.94
CA LYS A 806 -43.74 8.93 -24.88
C LYS A 806 -44.95 9.80 -25.23
#